data_AF-A0A1Z7ZA56-F1
#
_entry.id   AF-A0A1Z7ZA56-F1
#
_cell.length_a   1.000
_cell.length_b   1.000
_cell.length_c   1.000
_cell.angle_alpha   90.00
_cell.angle_beta   90.00
_cell.angle_gamma   90.00
#
_symmetry.space_group_name_H-M   'P 1'
#
loop_
_entity.id
_entity.type
_entity.pdbx_description
1 polymer ?
#
loop_
_entity_poly.entity_id
_entity_poly.type
_entity_poly.pdbx_seq_one_letter_code
_entity_poly.pdbx_strand_id
1 'polypeptide(L)'
;MFDPLFNVTFKPALKSVSAGLVILSLVGCGGDKISISSPDDNAVYSTSTSDTQVTITYKDIVTTDLVLMLNNTDVTSYFTVTDTEAVATLGDLSALLVDGGNDIAVTAPEEHSVDFIWDISGPIIHITSVETCAGCGPSVVSYSGYVEDYSAVTEVTLNATEVIPVAEDGTFSWGSNANTSNFSETGQLTFTAQDSFGFSSTTPYEVSDDINDVVLGDDNSLKSPIGARINDSGISFIESEVLELVKNIDLESELLAQNPLVYESKELKECVWGICVSLGSVWVRVNAEWLSLGTIDLDITPQNNSNVVAVTATLNSISMGLDPDAHTPGIDYGLFDVTVTANDVVAVANLALSKANDGGVAASLQSMNINLDVDLGALESALSTIDTVLDVIGLGGLTNTVKGAINGVVESELESQLGGMLPDLLAQYTQLVPTSAAVPILGKNIVVEGEVDSFSGNNGALTAVINMGAHAETVTHAGLGSLYDDSAMPALTFSSTPGGNSFHVGAVVSKNVLNRSLLAAFEAGITDIEALVYSGTELGEVLGDAVAGDDQISIAVTPASAPSVALTDSGELVSLDVQDLKLVVNLTPAGGDTSSVLFETNINASVPVSVGVSGDSKLDVAIESLPSFNVLSMNVLGLNLTSAQAESLVDWLLPNIMPTLAEGIASIAIPTIEGYTFAPVELWQANSGYLGLAGNMVSGAQKSAMVSASAELASGGDVVTAMRVALGDGSVSSGEQVSFSVAGSGDENEATQTRYRLDDGVWSTWKLRDTVTLYRVTAGGHQLEVCARTDALVESSDCAVKAFSVGG
;
A
#
# COMPACT_ATOMS: atom_id res chain seq x y z
N MET A 1 -23.59 62.42 9.29
CA MET A 1 -23.97 63.51 8.36
C MET A 1 -23.41 63.12 7.02
N PHE A 2 -24.24 63.19 5.97
CA PHE A 2 -24.06 62.50 4.68
C PHE A 2 -24.35 60.99 4.68
N ASP A 3 -25.43 60.73 3.97
CA ASP A 3 -25.99 59.53 3.34
C ASP A 3 -26.98 60.15 2.29
N PRO A 4 -27.41 59.50 1.19
CA PRO A 4 -26.99 58.23 0.58
C PRO A 4 -26.61 58.37 -0.91
N LEU A 5 -26.25 57.25 -1.56
CA LEU A 5 -26.82 56.76 -2.84
C LEU A 5 -25.99 55.60 -3.44
N PHE A 6 -26.40 54.37 -3.17
CA PHE A 6 -26.92 53.42 -4.18
C PHE A 6 -27.24 52.10 -3.46
N ASN A 7 -28.51 51.71 -3.47
CA ASN A 7 -28.98 50.49 -2.81
C ASN A 7 -29.96 49.82 -3.78
N VAL A 8 -29.54 48.70 -4.37
CA VAL A 8 -30.39 47.86 -5.22
C VAL A 8 -30.46 46.49 -4.55
N THR A 9 -31.49 46.34 -3.72
CA THR A 9 -31.79 45.10 -3.03
C THR A 9 -32.51 44.16 -3.99
N PHE A 10 -31.83 43.12 -4.49
CA PHE A 10 -32.54 41.99 -5.09
C PHE A 10 -33.13 41.12 -3.97
N LYS A 11 -34.43 40.83 -4.08
CA LYS A 11 -35.14 39.85 -3.25
C LYS A 11 -35.80 38.84 -4.18
N PRO A 12 -35.44 37.55 -4.13
CA PRO A 12 -36.35 36.51 -4.54
C PRO A 12 -37.38 36.31 -3.41
N ALA A 13 -38.65 36.59 -3.71
CA ALA A 13 -39.76 36.31 -2.81
C ALA A 13 -40.80 35.46 -3.56
N LEU A 14 -40.49 34.17 -3.76
CA LEU A 14 -41.48 33.23 -4.26
C LEU A 14 -42.54 32.94 -3.18
N LYS A 15 -43.65 33.67 -3.27
CA LYS A 15 -44.92 33.22 -2.72
C LYS A 15 -45.69 32.49 -3.81
N SER A 16 -46.06 31.25 -3.52
CA SER A 16 -47.02 30.47 -4.29
C SER A 16 -48.35 31.23 -4.45
N VAL A 17 -48.72 31.57 -5.69
CA VAL A 17 -50.06 32.06 -6.03
C VAL A 17 -50.55 31.36 -7.30
N SER A 18 -51.49 30.43 -7.12
CA SER A 18 -52.25 29.81 -8.19
C SER A 18 -53.27 30.79 -8.79
N ALA A 19 -53.11 31.18 -10.06
CA ALA A 19 -54.17 31.80 -10.85
C ALA A 19 -53.93 31.56 -12.35
N GLY A 20 -54.87 30.90 -13.03
CA GLY A 20 -54.76 30.64 -14.47
C GLY A 20 -54.85 31.93 -15.29
N LEU A 21 -53.92 32.13 -16.20
CA LEU A 21 -53.93 33.22 -17.18
C LEU A 21 -53.97 32.65 -18.59
N VAL A 22 -55.09 32.87 -19.29
CA VAL A 22 -55.21 32.54 -20.72
C VAL A 22 -54.42 33.57 -21.52
N ILE A 23 -53.29 33.15 -22.09
CA ILE A 23 -52.51 33.99 -23.01
C ILE A 23 -53.12 33.86 -24.41
N LEU A 24 -53.74 34.95 -24.90
CA LEU A 24 -54.02 35.08 -26.33
C LEU A 24 -52.71 35.39 -27.07
N SER A 25 -52.42 34.61 -28.10
CA SER A 25 -51.25 34.81 -28.96
C SER A 25 -51.38 36.08 -29.82
N LEU A 26 -50.47 37.03 -29.59
CA LEU A 26 -50.24 38.17 -30.48
C LEU A 26 -49.15 37.79 -31.49
N VAL A 27 -49.57 37.50 -32.72
CA VAL A 27 -48.68 37.18 -33.85
C VAL A 27 -47.95 38.46 -34.30
N GLY A 28 -46.61 38.47 -34.32
CA GLY A 28 -45.92 39.73 -34.65
C GLY A 28 -44.39 39.83 -34.74
N CYS A 29 -43.61 38.75 -34.87
CA CYS A 29 -42.25 38.76 -35.44
C CYS A 29 -41.89 37.35 -35.95
N GLY A 30 -40.94 37.24 -36.87
CA GLY A 30 -40.49 35.96 -37.40
C GLY A 30 -39.56 35.27 -36.41
N GLY A 31 -40.11 34.40 -35.56
CA GLY A 31 -39.33 33.48 -34.74
C GLY A 31 -38.81 32.30 -35.56
N ASP A 32 -37.85 31.59 -34.97
CA ASP A 32 -37.17 30.44 -35.58
C ASP A 32 -38.16 29.32 -35.90
N LYS A 33 -37.83 28.50 -36.91
CA LYS A 33 -38.74 27.41 -37.36
C LYS A 33 -38.79 26.23 -36.41
N ILE A 34 -37.80 26.12 -35.55
CA ILE A 34 -37.60 25.08 -34.54
C ILE A 34 -37.21 25.80 -33.26
N SER A 35 -37.77 25.37 -32.13
CA SER A 35 -37.42 25.85 -30.80
C SER A 35 -37.60 24.72 -29.79
N ILE A 36 -36.54 24.45 -29.03
CA ILE A 36 -36.63 23.60 -27.85
C ILE A 36 -37.29 24.45 -26.76
N SER A 37 -38.36 23.91 -26.18
CA SER A 37 -39.23 24.62 -25.21
C SER A 37 -39.25 23.99 -23.81
N SER A 38 -38.60 22.83 -23.70
CA SER A 38 -38.24 22.13 -22.48
C SER A 38 -37.27 21.01 -22.89
N PRO A 39 -36.14 20.80 -22.20
CA PRO A 39 -35.66 21.52 -21.02
C PRO A 39 -35.40 23.01 -21.28
N ASP A 40 -35.40 23.79 -20.20
CA ASP A 40 -34.96 25.19 -20.20
C ASP A 40 -33.42 25.26 -20.21
N ASP A 41 -32.88 26.25 -20.90
CA ASP A 41 -31.44 26.47 -21.02
C ASP A 41 -30.76 26.67 -19.65
N ASN A 42 -29.74 25.85 -19.39
CA ASN A 42 -29.00 25.74 -18.13
C ASN A 42 -29.88 25.39 -16.89
N ALA A 43 -31.09 24.85 -17.07
CA ALA A 43 -31.93 24.41 -15.96
C ALA A 43 -31.52 23.04 -15.41
N VAL A 44 -31.73 22.84 -14.11
CA VAL A 44 -31.33 21.64 -13.37
C VAL A 44 -32.53 20.71 -13.15
N TYR A 45 -32.36 19.45 -13.50
CA TYR A 45 -33.34 18.37 -13.41
C TYR A 45 -32.72 17.17 -12.72
N SER A 46 -33.54 16.30 -12.11
CA SER A 46 -33.09 15.06 -11.48
C SER A 46 -34.07 13.91 -11.69
N THR A 47 -33.76 12.71 -11.17
CA THR A 47 -34.70 11.57 -11.17
C THR A 47 -36.06 11.90 -10.54
N SER A 48 -36.12 12.83 -9.58
CA SER A 48 -37.37 13.31 -8.99
C SER A 48 -38.27 14.07 -9.99
N THR A 49 -37.67 14.53 -11.10
CA THR A 49 -38.29 15.26 -12.21
C THR A 49 -38.34 14.44 -13.50
N SER A 50 -38.20 13.10 -13.46
CA SER A 50 -38.21 12.22 -14.64
C SER A 50 -39.43 12.41 -15.54
N ASP A 51 -40.58 12.74 -14.95
CA ASP A 51 -41.85 12.97 -15.66
C ASP A 51 -41.87 14.31 -16.43
N THR A 52 -40.81 15.11 -16.35
CA THR A 52 -40.65 16.36 -17.10
C THR A 52 -40.62 16.05 -18.59
N GLN A 53 -41.46 16.77 -19.33
CA GLN A 53 -41.61 16.62 -20.76
C GLN A 53 -40.48 17.34 -21.49
N VAL A 54 -39.79 16.66 -22.40
CA VAL A 54 -38.88 17.27 -23.37
C VAL A 54 -39.70 17.59 -24.61
N THR A 55 -39.81 18.87 -24.96
CA THR A 55 -40.74 19.36 -25.97
C THR A 55 -40.03 20.25 -26.98
N ILE A 56 -39.95 19.75 -28.21
CA ILE A 56 -39.34 20.43 -29.35
C ILE A 56 -40.48 20.88 -30.26
N THR A 57 -40.67 22.19 -30.37
CA THR A 57 -41.73 22.80 -31.18
C THR A 57 -41.19 23.23 -32.53
N TYR A 58 -42.00 23.09 -33.58
CA TYR A 58 -41.58 23.47 -34.92
C TYR A 58 -42.75 23.87 -35.82
N LYS A 59 -42.41 24.58 -36.90
CA LYS A 59 -43.38 25.14 -37.84
C LYS A 59 -42.92 25.06 -39.29
N ASP A 60 -43.83 24.60 -40.15
CA ASP A 60 -43.65 24.51 -41.61
C ASP A 60 -42.42 23.67 -42.03
N ILE A 61 -42.04 22.66 -41.22
CA ILE A 61 -40.97 21.68 -41.52
C ILE A 61 -41.52 20.36 -42.07
N VAL A 62 -40.64 19.54 -42.65
CA VAL A 62 -40.93 18.15 -43.04
C VAL A 62 -40.45 17.23 -41.90
N THR A 63 -41.38 16.62 -41.18
CA THR A 63 -41.09 15.87 -39.94
C THR A 63 -40.35 14.55 -40.14
N THR A 64 -40.28 14.03 -41.38
CA THR A 64 -39.44 12.87 -41.72
C THR A 64 -37.94 13.19 -41.76
N ASP A 65 -37.60 14.48 -41.77
CA ASP A 65 -36.23 14.97 -41.91
C ASP A 65 -35.71 15.49 -40.55
N LEU A 66 -36.49 15.31 -39.47
CA LEU A 66 -36.14 15.67 -38.10
C LEU A 66 -35.10 14.67 -37.56
N VAL A 67 -33.97 15.18 -37.09
CA VAL A 67 -32.96 14.39 -36.35
C VAL A 67 -32.72 15.06 -35.01
N LEU A 68 -32.96 14.30 -33.94
CA LEU A 68 -32.82 14.72 -32.55
C LEU A 68 -31.62 14.00 -31.94
N MET A 69 -30.74 14.74 -31.29
CA MET A 69 -29.55 14.22 -30.63
C MET A 69 -29.54 14.61 -29.16
N LEU A 70 -29.16 13.69 -28.30
CA LEU A 70 -28.84 13.92 -26.89
C LEU A 70 -27.39 13.50 -26.69
N ASN A 71 -26.52 14.38 -26.22
CA ASN A 71 -25.11 14.09 -25.99
C ASN A 71 -24.44 13.42 -27.22
N ASN A 72 -24.64 13.98 -28.41
CA ASN A 72 -24.20 13.44 -29.71
C ASN A 72 -24.71 12.01 -30.06
N THR A 73 -25.75 11.52 -29.40
CA THR A 73 -26.43 10.24 -29.71
C THR A 73 -27.81 10.50 -30.31
N ASP A 74 -28.17 9.85 -31.42
CA ASP A 74 -29.49 9.98 -32.05
C ASP A 74 -30.59 9.39 -31.14
N VAL A 75 -31.48 10.26 -30.68
CA VAL A 75 -32.62 9.95 -29.81
C VAL A 75 -33.97 10.12 -30.50
N THR A 76 -34.00 10.34 -31.81
CA THR A 76 -35.24 10.61 -32.58
C THR A 76 -36.31 9.52 -32.38
N SER A 77 -35.90 8.27 -32.15
CA SER A 77 -36.81 7.14 -31.91
C SER A 77 -37.49 7.11 -30.53
N TYR A 78 -37.01 7.91 -29.57
CA TYR A 78 -37.59 8.06 -28.23
C TYR A 78 -38.72 9.10 -28.19
N PHE A 79 -38.83 9.95 -29.22
CA PHE A 79 -39.81 11.02 -29.28
C PHE A 79 -41.09 10.59 -30.01
N THR A 80 -42.24 10.97 -29.47
CA THR A 80 -43.52 10.97 -30.19
C THR A 80 -43.59 12.21 -31.06
N VAL A 81 -43.38 12.03 -32.37
CA VAL A 81 -43.36 13.11 -33.37
C VAL A 81 -44.76 13.38 -33.93
N THR A 82 -45.17 14.65 -33.96
CA THR A 82 -46.45 15.13 -34.53
C THR A 82 -46.22 16.18 -35.62
N ASP A 83 -47.30 16.74 -36.19
CA ASP A 83 -47.20 17.80 -37.22
C ASP A 83 -46.61 19.14 -36.71
N THR A 84 -46.53 19.36 -35.39
CA THR A 84 -46.10 20.65 -34.78
C THR A 84 -45.13 20.53 -33.60
N GLU A 85 -45.01 19.35 -33.01
CA GLU A 85 -44.15 19.10 -31.84
C GLU A 85 -43.63 17.67 -31.82
N ALA A 86 -42.39 17.49 -31.34
CA ALA A 86 -41.84 16.20 -30.94
C ALA A 86 -41.70 16.18 -29.41
N VAL A 87 -42.17 15.11 -28.79
CA VAL A 87 -42.35 15.01 -27.34
C VAL A 87 -41.77 13.71 -26.78
N ALA A 88 -40.94 13.80 -25.75
CA ALA A 88 -40.49 12.70 -24.88
C ALA A 88 -40.60 13.12 -23.40
N THR A 89 -40.21 12.25 -22.45
CA THR A 89 -39.90 12.64 -21.07
C THR A 89 -38.41 12.44 -20.77
N LEU A 90 -37.89 13.14 -19.75
CA LEU A 90 -36.52 12.87 -19.26
C LEU A 90 -36.38 11.41 -18.76
N GLY A 91 -37.46 10.80 -18.26
CA GLY A 91 -37.54 9.38 -17.93
C GLY A 91 -37.32 8.47 -19.14
N ASP A 92 -37.90 8.79 -20.31
CA ASP A 92 -37.69 8.02 -21.55
C ASP A 92 -36.22 8.10 -22.03
N LEU A 93 -35.55 9.21 -21.76
CA LEU A 93 -34.15 9.49 -22.14
C LEU A 93 -33.12 9.08 -21.07
N SER A 94 -33.56 8.68 -19.87
CA SER A 94 -32.73 8.53 -18.66
C SER A 94 -31.51 7.60 -18.79
N ALA A 95 -31.52 6.64 -19.72
CA ALA A 95 -30.38 5.76 -19.99
C ALA A 95 -29.25 6.41 -20.82
N LEU A 96 -29.45 7.64 -21.31
CA LEU A 96 -28.53 8.42 -22.15
C LEU A 96 -28.16 9.77 -21.52
N LEU A 97 -28.80 10.12 -20.38
CA LEU A 97 -28.42 11.27 -19.57
C LEU A 97 -27.16 10.94 -18.77
N VAL A 98 -26.23 11.89 -18.73
CA VAL A 98 -25.05 11.86 -17.86
C VAL A 98 -25.28 12.75 -16.65
N ASP A 99 -24.61 12.49 -15.53
CA ASP A 99 -24.62 13.39 -14.38
C ASP A 99 -23.88 14.70 -14.75
N GLY A 100 -24.47 15.85 -14.42
CA GLY A 100 -24.01 17.17 -14.86
C GLY A 100 -24.58 17.61 -16.21
N GLY A 101 -23.76 18.26 -17.04
CA GLY A 101 -24.19 18.91 -18.28
C GLY A 101 -24.60 17.93 -19.40
N ASN A 102 -25.74 18.21 -20.04
CA ASN A 102 -26.31 17.45 -21.15
C ASN A 102 -26.75 18.41 -22.26
N ASP A 103 -26.50 18.05 -23.52
CA ASP A 103 -26.96 18.80 -24.71
C ASP A 103 -28.11 18.06 -25.39
N ILE A 104 -29.25 18.72 -25.57
CA ILE A 104 -30.32 18.27 -26.47
C ILE A 104 -30.34 19.16 -27.73
N ALA A 105 -30.06 18.55 -28.87
CA ALA A 105 -29.93 19.22 -30.16
C ALA A 105 -30.91 18.69 -31.21
N VAL A 106 -31.40 19.61 -32.05
CA VAL A 106 -31.96 19.30 -33.36
C VAL A 106 -30.86 19.56 -34.38
N THR A 107 -30.48 18.54 -35.17
CA THR A 107 -29.39 18.67 -36.17
C THR A 107 -29.91 18.69 -37.60
N ALA A 108 -31.18 18.34 -37.82
CA ALA A 108 -31.88 18.52 -39.08
C ALA A 108 -33.38 18.76 -38.82
N PRO A 109 -34.07 19.58 -39.64
CA PRO A 109 -33.59 20.28 -40.84
C PRO A 109 -32.89 21.63 -40.59
N GLU A 110 -32.78 22.09 -39.34
CA GLU A 110 -32.14 23.35 -38.93
C GLU A 110 -31.48 23.12 -37.57
N GLU A 111 -30.24 23.57 -37.38
CA GLU A 111 -29.46 23.33 -36.15
C GLU A 111 -29.96 24.22 -35.00
N HIS A 112 -30.30 23.61 -33.87
CA HIS A 112 -30.69 24.30 -32.65
C HIS A 112 -30.46 23.39 -31.44
N SER A 113 -29.71 23.86 -30.44
CA SER A 113 -29.35 23.11 -29.23
C SER A 113 -29.75 23.87 -27.96
N VAL A 114 -29.92 23.13 -26.87
CA VAL A 114 -30.12 23.64 -25.51
C VAL A 114 -29.33 22.75 -24.55
N ASP A 115 -28.45 23.39 -23.76
CA ASP A 115 -27.74 22.73 -22.67
C ASP A 115 -28.64 22.72 -21.42
N PHE A 116 -28.62 21.64 -20.66
CA PHE A 116 -29.32 21.51 -19.38
C PHE A 116 -28.53 20.60 -18.44
N ILE A 117 -28.86 20.62 -17.16
CA ILE A 117 -28.14 19.84 -16.14
C ILE A 117 -29.05 18.71 -15.65
N TRP A 118 -28.50 17.50 -15.62
CA TRP A 118 -29.12 16.34 -14.99
C TRP A 118 -28.31 15.98 -13.75
N ASP A 119 -28.86 16.31 -12.59
CA ASP A 119 -28.26 16.17 -11.28
C ASP A 119 -28.79 14.89 -10.60
N ILE A 120 -27.88 13.95 -10.34
CA ILE A 120 -28.15 12.69 -9.63
C ILE A 120 -27.10 12.36 -8.56
N SER A 121 -26.23 13.31 -8.23
CA SER A 121 -25.21 13.21 -7.19
C SER A 121 -25.55 14.09 -5.97
N GLY A 122 -24.77 13.94 -4.89
CA GLY A 122 -24.91 14.78 -3.69
C GLY A 122 -23.83 15.86 -3.66
N PRO A 123 -24.03 16.96 -2.89
CA PRO A 123 -23.11 18.10 -2.91
C PRO A 123 -21.72 17.71 -2.42
N ILE A 124 -20.64 18.15 -3.07
CA ILE A 124 -19.27 17.83 -2.67
C ILE A 124 -18.72 18.96 -1.78
N ILE A 125 -18.08 18.62 -0.66
CA ILE A 125 -17.52 19.59 0.28
C ILE A 125 -16.01 19.71 0.06
N HIS A 126 -15.59 20.91 -0.32
CA HIS A 126 -14.21 21.27 -0.59
C HIS A 126 -13.62 22.02 0.59
N ILE A 127 -12.53 21.52 1.18
CA ILE A 127 -11.80 22.17 2.27
C ILE A 127 -10.56 22.85 1.67
N THR A 128 -10.52 24.18 1.73
CA THR A 128 -9.49 24.99 1.03
C THR A 128 -8.55 25.74 1.95
N SER A 129 -8.84 25.77 3.26
CA SER A 129 -7.94 26.33 4.27
C SER A 129 -8.24 25.80 5.67
N VAL A 130 -7.19 25.58 6.44
CA VAL A 130 -7.25 25.19 7.85
C VAL A 130 -6.35 26.12 8.67
N GLU A 131 -6.91 26.67 9.75
CA GLU A 131 -6.20 27.54 10.69
C GLU A 131 -5.86 26.74 11.95
N THR A 132 -4.57 26.61 12.25
CA THR A 132 -4.03 25.94 13.44
C THR A 132 -3.58 26.95 14.50
N CYS A 133 -3.49 26.51 15.75
CA CYS A 133 -3.30 27.43 16.87
C CYS A 133 -1.84 27.88 17.04
N ALA A 134 -1.58 29.17 16.80
CA ALA A 134 -0.22 29.74 16.92
C ALA A 134 0.33 29.70 18.36
N GLY A 135 1.04 28.60 18.69
CA GLY A 135 1.79 28.43 19.94
C GLY A 135 1.17 27.53 21.01
N CYS A 136 0.08 26.81 20.71
CA CYS A 136 -0.46 25.75 21.59
C CYS A 136 -0.31 24.33 21.03
N GLY A 137 0.24 24.19 19.83
CA GLY A 137 0.41 22.91 19.13
C GLY A 137 -0.23 22.98 17.74
N PRO A 138 -0.22 21.86 16.99
CA PRO A 138 -0.80 21.81 15.65
C PRO A 138 -2.34 21.75 15.61
N SER A 139 -3.02 21.77 16.76
CA SER A 139 -4.48 21.59 16.84
C SER A 139 -5.26 22.58 15.96
N VAL A 140 -6.21 22.04 15.20
CA VAL A 140 -7.13 22.79 14.33
C VAL A 140 -8.04 23.70 15.17
N VAL A 141 -8.15 24.96 14.77
CA VAL A 141 -8.99 25.99 15.41
C VAL A 141 -10.24 26.28 14.59
N SER A 142 -10.04 26.38 13.27
CA SER A 142 -11.09 26.62 12.28
C SER A 142 -10.67 26.11 10.91
N TYR A 143 -11.65 25.84 10.07
CA TYR A 143 -11.47 25.48 8.66
C TYR A 143 -12.48 26.24 7.80
N SER A 144 -12.15 26.42 6.52
CA SER A 144 -13.03 27.07 5.55
C SER A 144 -12.96 26.38 4.20
N GLY A 145 -14.00 26.58 3.41
CA GLY A 145 -14.22 25.83 2.20
C GLY A 145 -15.42 26.33 1.42
N TYR A 146 -15.86 25.53 0.47
CA TYR A 146 -17.11 25.72 -0.25
C TYR A 146 -17.78 24.38 -0.54
N VAL A 147 -19.04 24.43 -0.95
CA VAL A 147 -19.80 23.26 -1.40
C VAL A 147 -20.04 23.37 -2.90
N GLU A 148 -19.62 22.37 -3.66
CA GLU A 148 -19.88 22.22 -5.09
C GLU A 148 -21.16 21.40 -5.28
N ASP A 149 -22.14 21.95 -5.99
CA ASP A 149 -23.41 21.31 -6.28
C ASP A 149 -24.00 21.93 -7.57
N TYR A 150 -24.74 21.12 -8.32
CA TYR A 150 -25.54 21.63 -9.43
C TYR A 150 -26.88 22.19 -8.94
N SER A 151 -27.46 21.62 -7.89
CA SER A 151 -28.68 22.15 -7.27
C SER A 151 -28.38 23.00 -6.03
N ALA A 152 -29.42 23.35 -5.28
CA ALA A 152 -29.27 24.21 -4.11
C ALA A 152 -29.05 23.37 -2.84
N VAL A 153 -27.84 23.43 -2.27
CA VAL A 153 -27.51 22.82 -0.98
C VAL A 153 -28.53 23.24 0.10
N THR A 154 -29.17 22.25 0.74
CA THR A 154 -30.20 22.49 1.77
C THR A 154 -29.66 22.37 3.18
N GLU A 155 -28.74 21.45 3.42
CA GLU A 155 -28.14 21.21 4.73
C GLU A 155 -26.69 20.72 4.59
N VAL A 156 -25.80 21.22 5.45
CA VAL A 156 -24.47 20.67 5.69
C VAL A 156 -24.34 20.41 7.19
N THR A 157 -23.92 19.21 7.56
CA THR A 157 -23.65 18.84 8.95
C THR A 157 -22.25 18.27 9.13
N LEU A 158 -21.70 18.51 10.31
CA LEU A 158 -20.54 17.83 10.87
C LEU A 158 -21.02 16.81 11.91
N ASN A 159 -20.47 15.59 11.85
CA ASN A 159 -20.75 14.49 12.77
C ASN A 159 -22.25 14.26 13.00
N ALA A 160 -23.05 14.41 11.93
CA ALA A 160 -24.52 14.31 11.88
C ALA A 160 -25.30 15.13 12.93
N THR A 161 -24.67 16.13 13.57
CA THR A 161 -25.24 16.81 14.76
C THR A 161 -25.00 18.31 14.78
N GLU A 162 -23.94 18.81 14.15
CA GLU A 162 -23.57 20.22 14.13
C GLU A 162 -23.79 20.81 12.72
N VAL A 163 -24.75 21.72 12.57
CA VAL A 163 -25.11 22.31 11.26
C VAL A 163 -24.13 23.42 10.90
N ILE A 164 -23.46 23.29 9.75
CA ILE A 164 -22.55 24.30 9.20
C ILE A 164 -23.35 25.30 8.36
N PRO A 165 -23.29 26.62 8.64
CA PRO A 165 -23.93 27.63 7.81
C PRO A 165 -23.12 27.86 6.53
N VAL A 166 -23.75 27.55 5.39
CA VAL A 166 -23.23 27.85 4.05
C VAL A 166 -23.81 29.20 3.58
N ALA A 167 -22.99 30.02 2.92
CA ALA A 167 -23.40 31.30 2.34
C ALA A 167 -24.11 31.13 0.98
N GLU A 168 -24.73 32.19 0.47
CA GLU A 168 -25.43 32.17 -0.84
C GLU A 168 -24.48 31.88 -2.03
N ASP A 169 -23.16 32.04 -1.85
CA ASP A 169 -22.12 31.72 -2.84
C ASP A 169 -21.47 30.34 -2.63
N GLY A 170 -22.07 29.48 -1.79
CA GLY A 170 -21.57 28.14 -1.50
C GLY A 170 -20.41 28.10 -0.49
N THR A 171 -19.87 29.25 -0.07
CA THR A 171 -18.72 29.28 0.86
C THR A 171 -19.13 29.05 2.32
N PHE A 172 -18.21 28.51 3.13
CA PHE A 172 -18.40 28.37 4.57
C PHE A 172 -17.09 28.55 5.35
N SER A 173 -17.23 28.86 6.64
CA SER A 173 -16.15 28.83 7.61
C SER A 173 -16.70 28.33 8.95
N TRP A 174 -15.99 27.39 9.56
CA TRP A 174 -16.41 26.72 10.80
C TRP A 174 -15.26 26.62 11.80
N GLY A 175 -15.60 26.55 13.09
CA GLY A 175 -14.66 26.58 14.21
C GLY A 175 -14.53 27.97 14.86
N SER A 176 -14.10 27.99 16.12
CA SER A 176 -13.79 29.22 16.86
C SER A 176 -12.93 28.93 18.08
N ASN A 177 -12.20 29.94 18.55
CA ASN A 177 -11.33 29.90 19.75
C ASN A 177 -12.04 29.51 21.07
N ALA A 178 -13.35 29.26 21.06
CA ALA A 178 -14.14 28.81 22.20
C ALA A 178 -14.68 27.37 22.08
N ASN A 179 -14.50 26.71 20.92
CA ASN A 179 -15.07 25.40 20.60
C ASN A 179 -14.00 24.31 20.37
N THR A 180 -12.84 24.44 21.03
CA THR A 180 -11.69 23.53 20.88
C THR A 180 -11.97 22.08 21.32
N SER A 181 -13.12 21.80 21.93
CA SER A 181 -13.56 20.44 22.29
C SER A 181 -14.10 19.62 21.12
N ASN A 182 -14.47 20.23 19.99
CA ASN A 182 -15.10 19.51 18.87
C ASN A 182 -14.11 18.71 18.01
N PHE A 183 -12.80 18.99 18.14
CA PHE A 183 -11.75 18.41 17.31
C PHE A 183 -10.94 17.29 18.00
N SER A 184 -11.14 17.08 19.31
CA SER A 184 -10.19 16.31 20.15
C SER A 184 -10.77 15.06 20.84
N GLU A 185 -11.98 14.60 20.50
CA GLU A 185 -12.62 13.47 21.19
C GLU A 185 -12.96 12.25 20.31
N THR A 186 -12.93 12.38 18.97
CA THR A 186 -13.36 11.28 18.06
C THR A 186 -12.31 10.84 17.03
N GLY A 187 -11.24 11.61 16.81
CA GLY A 187 -10.26 11.39 15.72
C GLY A 187 -10.84 11.46 14.30
N GLN A 188 -12.16 11.55 14.14
CA GLN A 188 -12.86 11.55 12.86
C GLN A 188 -13.85 12.73 12.79
N LEU A 189 -13.88 13.38 11.64
CA LEU A 189 -14.80 14.42 11.25
C LEU A 189 -15.56 13.97 10.00
N THR A 190 -16.84 13.62 10.18
CA THR A 190 -17.71 13.20 9.08
C THR A 190 -18.57 14.36 8.63
N PHE A 191 -18.33 14.86 7.43
CA PHE A 191 -19.19 15.84 6.79
C PHE A 191 -20.30 15.14 6.01
N THR A 192 -21.52 15.66 6.08
CA THR A 192 -22.66 15.20 5.27
C THR A 192 -23.36 16.44 4.70
N ALA A 193 -23.44 16.52 3.37
CA ALA A 193 -24.25 17.53 2.68
C ALA A 193 -25.49 16.88 2.04
N GLN A 194 -26.58 17.64 1.95
CA GLN A 194 -27.78 17.30 1.19
C GLN A 194 -28.17 18.45 0.25
N ASP A 195 -28.55 18.10 -0.97
CA ASP A 195 -28.96 19.02 -2.03
C ASP A 195 -30.47 19.38 -1.93
N SER A 196 -31.04 19.96 -2.99
CA SER A 196 -32.47 20.28 -3.05
C SER A 196 -33.38 19.15 -3.56
N PHE A 197 -32.85 18.13 -4.23
CA PHE A 197 -33.58 16.95 -4.71
C PHE A 197 -33.58 15.78 -3.71
N GLY A 198 -32.76 15.83 -2.68
CA GLY A 198 -32.67 14.85 -1.58
C GLY A 198 -31.50 13.87 -1.68
N PHE A 199 -30.60 14.04 -2.65
CA PHE A 199 -29.31 13.38 -2.71
C PHE A 199 -28.39 13.88 -1.60
N SER A 200 -27.48 13.03 -1.15
CA SER A 200 -26.56 13.34 -0.06
C SER A 200 -25.20 12.72 -0.28
N SER A 201 -24.16 13.49 -0.06
CA SER A 201 -22.79 13.00 0.03
C SER A 201 -22.41 12.75 1.49
N THR A 202 -21.34 12.00 1.73
CA THR A 202 -20.70 11.95 3.05
C THR A 202 -19.20 11.76 2.89
N THR A 203 -18.43 12.63 3.53
CA THR A 203 -16.97 12.69 3.41
C THR A 203 -16.36 12.63 4.82
N PRO A 204 -15.93 11.45 5.28
CA PRO A 204 -15.21 11.29 6.53
C PRO A 204 -13.72 11.64 6.35
N TYR A 205 -13.24 12.54 7.20
CA TYR A 205 -11.84 12.84 7.40
C TYR A 205 -11.37 12.22 8.72
N GLU A 206 -10.21 11.59 8.67
CA GLU A 206 -9.43 11.19 9.83
C GLU A 206 -8.51 12.35 10.22
N VAL A 207 -8.76 12.90 11.41
CA VAL A 207 -8.13 14.11 11.93
C VAL A 207 -7.27 13.73 13.12
N SER A 208 -5.96 13.91 12.95
CA SER A 208 -4.96 13.77 13.99
C SER A 208 -5.14 14.88 15.04
N ASP A 209 -5.18 14.54 16.34
CA ASP A 209 -5.28 15.57 17.40
C ASP A 209 -3.94 16.29 17.65
N ASP A 210 -2.84 15.59 17.37
CA ASP A 210 -1.51 16.11 17.06
C ASP A 210 -1.16 15.81 15.59
N ILE A 211 -0.76 16.81 14.78
CA ILE A 211 -0.26 16.59 13.41
C ILE A 211 1.05 15.74 13.41
N ASN A 212 1.65 15.53 14.58
CA ASN A 212 2.77 14.61 14.79
C ASN A 212 2.35 13.31 15.51
N ASP A 213 1.07 12.89 15.43
CA ASP A 213 0.58 11.69 16.13
C ASP A 213 1.43 10.45 15.79
N VAL A 214 1.91 9.81 16.85
CA VAL A 214 2.86 8.71 16.83
C VAL A 214 2.09 7.41 17.04
N VAL A 215 2.11 6.53 16.05
CA VAL A 215 1.38 5.24 16.11
C VAL A 215 1.90 4.35 17.25
N LEU A 216 3.15 4.55 17.67
CA LEU A 216 3.76 3.82 18.78
C LEU A 216 3.25 4.27 20.15
N GLY A 217 2.41 3.44 20.75
CA GLY A 217 2.09 3.52 22.17
C GLY A 217 1.01 4.54 22.57
N ASP A 218 0.38 5.24 21.63
CA ASP A 218 -0.89 5.93 21.89
C ASP A 218 -2.07 4.97 21.68
N ASP A 219 -3.03 4.98 22.62
CA ASP A 219 -4.26 4.18 22.56
C ASP A 219 -5.43 4.93 21.89
N ASN A 220 -5.31 6.26 21.73
CA ASN A 220 -6.29 7.14 21.11
C ASN A 220 -5.95 7.47 19.64
N SER A 221 -4.68 7.34 19.23
CA SER A 221 -4.29 7.46 17.82
C SER A 221 -5.18 6.54 16.98
N LEU A 222 -5.76 7.05 15.89
CA LEU A 222 -6.46 6.16 14.98
C LEU A 222 -5.46 5.25 14.29
N LYS A 223 -5.78 3.97 14.19
CA LYS A 223 -4.85 2.93 13.72
C LYS A 223 -5.31 2.40 12.37
N SER A 224 -4.52 2.63 11.32
CA SER A 224 -4.80 2.12 9.97
C SER A 224 -4.09 0.78 9.77
N PRO A 225 -4.81 -0.35 9.69
CA PRO A 225 -4.18 -1.66 9.70
C PRO A 225 -3.65 -2.05 8.33
N ILE A 226 -2.44 -2.63 8.33
CA ILE A 226 -1.96 -3.54 7.31
C ILE A 226 -2.03 -4.95 7.87
N GLY A 227 -2.74 -5.84 7.17
CA GLY A 227 -2.72 -7.26 7.47
C GLY A 227 -1.59 -7.95 6.73
N ALA A 228 -0.73 -8.69 7.42
CA ALA A 228 0.37 -9.46 6.82
C ALA A 228 0.17 -10.97 7.07
N ARG A 229 0.59 -11.80 6.11
CA ARG A 229 0.45 -13.26 6.13
C ARG A 229 1.68 -13.93 5.53
N ILE A 230 2.29 -14.84 6.29
CA ILE A 230 3.31 -15.78 5.81
C ILE A 230 2.63 -17.14 5.67
N ASN A 231 2.55 -17.67 4.45
CA ASN A 231 2.02 -19.01 4.21
C ASN A 231 3.00 -20.10 4.67
N ASP A 232 2.49 -21.33 4.81
CA ASP A 232 3.24 -22.57 5.04
C ASP A 232 4.51 -22.66 4.16
N SER A 233 4.38 -22.43 2.85
CA SER A 233 5.50 -22.37 1.90
C SER A 233 6.55 -21.29 2.20
N GLY A 234 6.13 -20.16 2.77
CA GLY A 234 7.03 -19.12 3.24
C GLY A 234 7.72 -19.48 4.56
N ILE A 235 7.07 -20.24 5.44
CA ILE A 235 7.69 -20.71 6.69
C ILE A 235 8.73 -21.79 6.38
N SER A 236 8.41 -22.77 5.53
CA SER A 236 9.37 -23.78 5.06
C SER A 236 10.58 -23.18 4.31
N PHE A 237 10.43 -21.99 3.76
CA PHE A 237 11.54 -21.26 3.17
C PHE A 237 12.53 -20.76 4.25
N ILE A 238 12.01 -20.15 5.33
CA ILE A 238 12.79 -19.64 6.48
C ILE A 238 13.43 -20.80 7.27
N GLU A 239 12.73 -21.92 7.45
CA GLU A 239 13.22 -23.13 8.13
C GLU A 239 14.59 -23.57 7.62
N SER A 240 14.81 -23.46 6.30
CA SER A 240 16.05 -23.88 5.65
C SER A 240 17.28 -23.07 6.08
N GLU A 241 17.12 -21.76 6.30
CA GLU A 241 18.20 -20.86 6.75
C GLU A 241 18.34 -20.90 8.29
N VAL A 242 17.24 -21.01 9.05
CA VAL A 242 17.27 -21.28 10.51
C VAL A 242 18.05 -22.56 10.82
N LEU A 243 17.85 -23.62 10.03
CA LEU A 243 18.47 -24.91 10.26
C LEU A 243 20.01 -24.87 10.10
N GLU A 244 20.55 -23.97 9.27
CA GLU A 244 22.00 -23.77 9.16
C GLU A 244 22.59 -23.15 10.45
N LEU A 245 21.85 -22.26 11.10
CA LEU A 245 22.25 -21.67 12.38
C LEU A 245 22.20 -22.69 13.53
N VAL A 246 21.13 -23.50 13.61
CA VAL A 246 20.96 -24.55 14.64
C VAL A 246 22.04 -25.64 14.53
N LYS A 247 22.55 -25.93 13.34
CA LYS A 247 23.67 -26.89 13.13
C LYS A 247 25.00 -26.46 13.75
N ASN A 248 25.15 -25.20 14.19
CA ASN A 248 26.38 -24.70 14.82
C ASN A 248 26.41 -24.87 16.35
N ILE A 249 25.41 -25.52 16.97
CA ILE A 249 25.38 -25.78 18.41
C ILE A 249 26.36 -26.91 18.77
N ASP A 250 27.40 -26.59 19.53
CA ASP A 250 28.46 -27.52 19.96
C ASP A 250 28.07 -28.29 21.25
N LEU A 251 27.13 -29.23 21.12
CA LEU A 251 26.76 -30.13 22.23
C LEU A 251 27.91 -31.08 22.64
N GLU A 252 28.93 -31.28 21.79
CA GLU A 252 30.05 -32.17 22.06
C GLU A 252 30.97 -31.58 23.13
N SER A 253 31.35 -30.31 22.98
CA SER A 253 32.17 -29.60 23.97
C SER A 253 31.52 -29.59 25.36
N GLU A 254 30.22 -29.28 25.46
CA GLU A 254 29.53 -29.16 26.76
C GLU A 254 29.27 -30.53 27.42
N LEU A 255 28.92 -31.58 26.66
CA LEU A 255 28.79 -32.93 27.20
C LEU A 255 30.15 -33.43 27.76
N LEU A 256 31.24 -33.20 27.03
CA LEU A 256 32.58 -33.60 27.45
C LEU A 256 33.09 -32.79 28.66
N ALA A 257 32.62 -31.55 28.84
CA ALA A 257 32.94 -30.71 30.00
C ALA A 257 32.33 -31.23 31.33
N GLN A 258 31.21 -31.96 31.25
CA GLN A 258 30.53 -32.56 32.43
C GLN A 258 31.18 -33.86 32.93
N ASN A 259 32.31 -34.29 32.34
CA ASN A 259 32.95 -35.54 32.72
C ASN A 259 33.55 -35.54 34.15
N PRO A 260 33.33 -36.59 34.96
CA PRO A 260 32.55 -37.80 34.66
C PRO A 260 31.03 -37.59 34.82
N LEU A 261 30.27 -38.11 33.84
CA LEU A 261 28.79 -38.06 33.83
C LEU A 261 28.16 -38.69 35.07
N VAL A 262 28.76 -39.77 35.58
CA VAL A 262 28.33 -40.42 36.84
C VAL A 262 29.56 -40.74 37.68
N TYR A 263 29.48 -40.49 38.99
CA TYR A 263 30.39 -41.03 39.99
C TYR A 263 29.63 -41.44 41.26
N GLU A 264 29.43 -42.74 41.45
CA GLU A 264 28.88 -43.30 42.69
C GLU A 264 29.99 -43.92 43.54
N SER A 265 29.96 -43.73 44.85
CA SER A 265 30.94 -44.34 45.76
C SER A 265 30.33 -44.76 47.11
N LYS A 266 30.85 -45.84 47.68
CA LYS A 266 30.34 -46.46 48.91
C LYS A 266 31.47 -47.07 49.72
N GLU A 267 31.53 -46.75 51.01
CA GLU A 267 32.50 -47.35 51.93
C GLU A 267 32.01 -48.73 52.39
N LEU A 268 32.77 -49.79 52.07
CA LEU A 268 32.47 -51.14 52.57
C LEU A 268 32.90 -51.26 54.03
N LYS A 269 31.94 -51.59 54.90
CA LYS A 269 32.16 -51.83 56.33
C LYS A 269 31.70 -53.23 56.68
N GLU A 270 32.63 -54.06 57.12
CA GLU A 270 32.32 -55.37 57.66
C GLU A 270 32.38 -55.32 59.19
N CYS A 271 31.28 -55.71 59.83
CA CYS A 271 31.11 -55.66 61.29
C CYS A 271 31.06 -57.07 61.85
N VAL A 272 32.16 -57.53 62.44
CA VAL A 272 32.25 -58.86 63.07
C VAL A 272 32.38 -58.67 64.59
N TRP A 273 31.51 -59.33 65.36
CA TRP A 273 31.45 -59.21 66.84
C TRP A 273 31.27 -57.77 67.37
N GLY A 274 30.65 -56.87 66.58
CA GLY A 274 30.41 -55.48 66.96
C GLY A 274 31.60 -54.54 66.77
N ILE A 275 32.71 -55.02 66.21
CA ILE A 275 33.81 -54.20 65.70
C ILE A 275 33.63 -54.10 64.19
N CYS A 276 33.41 -52.88 63.69
CA CYS A 276 33.36 -52.60 62.26
C CYS A 276 34.73 -52.17 61.75
N VAL A 277 35.24 -52.87 60.74
CA VAL A 277 36.42 -52.47 59.99
C VAL A 277 36.00 -51.94 58.63
N SER A 278 36.59 -50.81 58.22
CA SER A 278 36.48 -50.32 56.85
C SER A 278 37.35 -51.20 55.96
N LEU A 279 36.75 -51.83 54.95
CA LEU A 279 37.46 -52.63 53.96
C LEU A 279 37.96 -51.78 52.78
N GLY A 280 37.56 -50.50 52.72
CA GLY A 280 37.86 -49.57 51.64
C GLY A 280 36.61 -49.07 50.92
N SER A 281 36.78 -48.11 50.02
CA SER A 281 35.73 -47.61 49.14
C SER A 281 35.57 -48.48 47.90
N VAL A 282 34.34 -48.78 47.50
CA VAL A 282 34.01 -49.10 46.12
C VAL A 282 33.53 -47.82 45.43
N TRP A 283 33.88 -47.63 44.17
CA TRP A 283 33.28 -46.58 43.34
C TRP A 283 33.07 -47.06 41.91
N VAL A 284 32.12 -46.43 41.21
CA VAL A 284 31.89 -46.58 39.77
C VAL A 284 31.86 -45.18 39.17
N ARG A 285 32.53 -45.02 38.03
CA ARG A 285 32.60 -43.80 37.23
C ARG A 285 32.12 -44.12 35.82
N VAL A 286 31.47 -43.18 35.16
CA VAL A 286 31.21 -43.23 33.71
C VAL A 286 31.67 -41.92 33.09
N ASN A 287 32.62 -42.01 32.17
CA ASN A 287 33.07 -40.91 31.32
C ASN A 287 32.41 -41.03 29.94
N ALA A 288 32.12 -39.91 29.27
CA ALA A 288 31.95 -39.85 27.83
C ALA A 288 33.30 -39.56 27.16
N GLU A 289 33.69 -40.37 26.18
CA GLU A 289 34.92 -40.17 25.40
C GLU A 289 34.71 -39.31 24.16
N TRP A 290 33.55 -39.46 23.52
CA TRP A 290 33.19 -38.79 22.27
C TRP A 290 31.66 -38.72 22.13
N LEU A 291 31.18 -37.70 21.41
CA LEU A 291 29.79 -37.52 20.99
C LEU A 291 29.75 -37.39 19.47
N SER A 292 28.77 -38.01 18.83
CA SER A 292 28.45 -37.81 17.42
C SER A 292 26.97 -37.54 17.31
N LEU A 293 26.62 -36.38 16.75
CA LEU A 293 25.25 -36.02 16.37
C LEU A 293 25.02 -36.44 14.90
N GLY A 294 23.79 -36.84 14.59
CA GLY A 294 23.33 -37.02 13.22
C GLY A 294 22.82 -35.72 12.58
N THR A 295 21.85 -35.82 11.68
CA THR A 295 21.23 -34.62 11.09
C THR A 295 20.12 -34.09 11.99
N ILE A 296 20.10 -32.78 12.16
CA ILE A 296 18.96 -32.04 12.70
C ILE A 296 18.06 -31.67 11.52
N ASP A 297 16.76 -31.86 11.72
CA ASP A 297 15.66 -31.32 10.91
C ASP A 297 14.85 -30.35 11.80
N LEU A 298 14.19 -29.36 11.19
CA LEU A 298 13.41 -28.33 11.87
C LEU A 298 12.05 -28.17 11.20
N ASP A 299 10.99 -28.01 11.99
CA ASP A 299 9.62 -27.70 11.57
C ASP A 299 9.08 -26.55 12.45
N ILE A 300 8.56 -25.50 11.81
CA ILE A 300 8.00 -24.30 12.45
C ILE A 300 6.50 -24.26 12.13
N THR A 301 5.66 -24.69 13.07
CA THR A 301 4.21 -24.77 12.91
C THR A 301 3.49 -23.69 13.74
N PRO A 302 2.87 -22.66 13.13
CA PRO A 302 1.96 -21.73 13.81
C PRO A 302 0.72 -22.45 14.36
N GLN A 303 0.39 -22.22 15.64
CA GLN A 303 -0.77 -22.85 16.27
C GLN A 303 -2.08 -22.14 15.90
N ASN A 304 -3.10 -22.94 15.54
CA ASN A 304 -4.40 -22.45 15.08
C ASN A 304 -5.11 -21.54 16.12
N ASN A 305 -5.47 -20.33 15.70
CA ASN A 305 -6.12 -19.27 16.49
C ASN A 305 -5.30 -18.84 17.73
N SER A 306 -3.97 -18.84 17.61
CA SER A 306 -3.05 -18.52 18.70
C SER A 306 -1.88 -17.67 18.21
N ASN A 307 -1.29 -16.87 19.10
CA ASN A 307 -0.02 -16.18 18.86
C ASN A 307 1.21 -17.08 19.11
N VAL A 308 1.00 -18.37 19.36
CA VAL A 308 2.06 -19.35 19.63
C VAL A 308 2.50 -20.05 18.35
N VAL A 309 3.81 -20.12 18.14
CA VAL A 309 4.48 -20.93 17.12
C VAL A 309 5.16 -22.11 17.82
N ALA A 310 4.90 -23.32 17.37
CA ALA A 310 5.62 -24.51 17.80
C ALA A 310 6.84 -24.71 16.88
N VAL A 311 8.04 -24.79 17.46
CA VAL A 311 9.27 -25.14 16.76
C VAL A 311 9.70 -26.53 17.21
N THR A 312 9.70 -27.46 16.27
CA THR A 312 10.08 -28.86 16.47
C THR A 312 11.46 -29.08 15.88
N ALA A 313 12.48 -29.22 16.72
CA ALA A 313 13.80 -29.68 16.29
C ALA A 313 13.88 -31.20 16.48
N THR A 314 14.15 -31.93 15.40
CA THR A 314 14.33 -33.39 15.42
C THR A 314 15.77 -33.73 15.07
N LEU A 315 16.52 -34.25 16.03
CA LEU A 315 17.85 -34.82 15.80
C LEU A 315 17.70 -36.33 15.55
N ASN A 316 18.00 -36.77 14.33
CA ASN A 316 17.71 -38.15 13.92
C ASN A 316 18.49 -39.22 14.73
N SER A 317 19.66 -38.86 15.26
CA SER A 317 20.48 -39.75 16.07
C SER A 317 21.48 -39.00 16.95
N ILE A 318 21.68 -39.54 18.15
CA ILE A 318 22.82 -39.27 19.04
C ILE A 318 23.58 -40.58 19.18
N SER A 319 24.91 -40.54 19.07
CA SER A 319 25.79 -41.66 19.39
C SER A 319 26.90 -41.20 20.31
N MET A 320 27.16 -41.94 21.39
CA MET A 320 28.13 -41.59 22.41
C MET A 320 29.02 -42.78 22.76
N GLY A 321 30.32 -42.54 22.88
CA GLY A 321 31.26 -43.48 23.49
C GLY A 321 31.30 -43.26 25.00
N LEU A 322 31.00 -44.30 25.78
CA LEU A 322 31.14 -44.31 27.23
C LEU A 322 32.32 -45.20 27.64
N ASP A 323 33.17 -44.68 28.50
CA ASP A 323 34.22 -45.39 29.22
C ASP A 323 33.82 -45.50 30.71
N PRO A 324 33.32 -46.67 31.16
CA PRO A 324 32.92 -46.86 32.54
C PRO A 324 34.00 -47.60 33.36
N ASP A 325 34.46 -46.98 34.43
CA ASP A 325 35.45 -47.54 35.38
C ASP A 325 34.75 -48.00 36.66
N ALA A 326 35.20 -49.11 37.25
CA ALA A 326 34.82 -49.51 38.60
C ALA A 326 36.05 -49.86 39.46
N HIS A 327 36.04 -49.47 40.72
CA HIS A 327 37.10 -49.80 41.69
C HIS A 327 36.54 -50.56 42.87
N THR A 328 37.22 -51.61 43.28
CA THR A 328 36.99 -52.29 44.55
C THR A 328 38.29 -52.37 45.35
N PRO A 329 38.24 -52.54 46.69
CA PRO A 329 39.46 -52.61 47.50
C PRO A 329 40.45 -53.68 47.04
N GLY A 330 41.50 -53.23 46.33
CA GLY A 330 42.58 -54.07 45.79
C GLY A 330 42.46 -54.44 44.31
N ILE A 331 41.39 -54.06 43.60
CA ILE A 331 41.22 -54.30 42.15
C ILE A 331 40.51 -53.11 41.50
N ASP A 332 41.19 -52.47 40.54
CA ASP A 332 40.61 -51.58 39.54
C ASP A 332 40.10 -52.41 38.34
N TYR A 333 38.92 -52.05 37.84
CA TYR A 333 38.26 -52.62 36.67
C TYR A 333 37.96 -51.49 35.68
N GLY A 334 38.81 -51.31 34.66
CA GLY A 334 38.34 -50.68 33.43
C GLY A 334 37.35 -51.65 32.78
N LEU A 335 36.17 -51.18 32.38
CA LEU A 335 35.22 -51.99 31.62
C LEU A 335 35.61 -51.93 30.12
N PHE A 336 34.69 -52.34 29.26
CA PHE A 336 34.83 -52.16 27.81
C PHE A 336 34.13 -50.86 27.41
N ASP A 337 34.73 -50.11 26.50
CA ASP A 337 34.11 -48.94 25.87
C ASP A 337 32.75 -49.35 25.27
N VAL A 338 31.70 -48.60 25.62
CA VAL A 338 30.33 -48.89 25.20
C VAL A 338 29.83 -47.75 24.32
N THR A 339 29.41 -48.06 23.10
CA THR A 339 28.61 -47.12 22.31
C THR A 339 27.14 -47.20 22.74
N VAL A 340 26.56 -46.06 23.10
CA VAL A 340 25.11 -45.90 23.36
C VAL A 340 24.51 -44.96 22.32
N THR A 341 23.21 -45.12 22.02
CA THR A 341 22.55 -44.34 20.97
C THR A 341 21.14 -43.93 21.37
N ALA A 342 20.73 -42.72 21.01
CA ALA A 342 19.32 -42.34 20.92
C ALA A 342 18.98 -42.09 19.45
N ASN A 343 17.75 -42.39 19.04
CA ASN A 343 17.24 -42.05 17.71
C ASN A 343 15.99 -41.18 17.86
N ASP A 344 15.71 -40.34 16.85
CA ASP A 344 14.53 -39.47 16.81
C ASP A 344 14.37 -38.64 18.10
N VAL A 345 15.41 -37.91 18.48
CA VAL A 345 15.40 -37.01 19.64
C VAL A 345 14.66 -35.74 19.26
N VAL A 346 13.48 -35.53 19.84
CA VAL A 346 12.59 -34.42 19.47
C VAL A 346 12.52 -33.39 20.59
N ALA A 347 12.88 -32.14 20.29
CA ALA A 347 12.67 -30.98 21.14
C ALA A 347 11.54 -30.12 20.55
N VAL A 348 10.45 -29.93 21.30
CA VAL A 348 9.32 -29.08 20.92
C VAL A 348 9.30 -27.83 21.81
N ALA A 349 9.63 -26.69 21.21
CA ALA A 349 9.56 -25.37 21.84
C ALA A 349 8.27 -24.66 21.43
N ASN A 350 7.50 -24.13 22.38
CA ASN A 350 6.37 -23.25 22.11
C ASN A 350 6.79 -21.81 22.39
N LEU A 351 6.82 -21.00 21.33
CA LEU A 351 7.22 -19.59 21.35
C LEU A 351 5.98 -18.71 21.16
N ALA A 352 5.70 -17.81 22.09
CA ALA A 352 4.62 -16.83 21.94
C ALA A 352 5.14 -15.52 21.35
N LEU A 353 4.53 -15.10 20.25
CA LEU A 353 4.76 -13.81 19.61
C LEU A 353 3.94 -12.71 20.28
N SER A 354 4.54 -11.54 20.42
CA SER A 354 3.96 -10.38 21.10
C SER A 354 4.55 -9.08 20.55
N LYS A 355 3.87 -7.96 20.81
CA LYS A 355 4.40 -6.61 20.56
C LYS A 355 5.63 -6.37 21.42
N ALA A 356 6.72 -5.89 20.81
CA ALA A 356 7.91 -5.40 21.49
C ALA A 356 7.75 -3.95 21.98
N ASN A 357 8.63 -3.49 22.87
CA ASN A 357 8.56 -2.13 23.45
C ASN A 357 8.77 -1.00 22.44
N ASP A 358 9.39 -1.30 21.29
CA ASP A 358 9.61 -0.40 20.15
C ASP A 358 8.52 -0.54 19.06
N GLY A 359 7.45 -1.32 19.33
CA GLY A 359 6.39 -1.63 18.37
C GLY A 359 6.70 -2.79 17.42
N GLY A 360 7.92 -3.32 17.44
CA GLY A 360 8.33 -4.49 16.67
C GLY A 360 7.80 -5.81 17.26
N VAL A 361 8.53 -6.90 17.01
CA VAL A 361 8.13 -8.25 17.42
C VAL A 361 9.03 -8.78 18.53
N ALA A 362 8.41 -9.31 19.58
CA ALA A 362 9.07 -10.05 20.64
C ALA A 362 8.51 -11.48 20.70
N ALA A 363 9.39 -12.47 20.54
CA ALA A 363 9.08 -13.87 20.82
C ALA A 363 9.50 -14.23 22.26
N SER A 364 8.79 -15.16 22.88
CA SER A 364 9.09 -15.63 24.24
C SER A 364 8.82 -17.13 24.39
N LEU A 365 9.76 -17.87 24.99
CA LEU A 365 9.59 -19.30 25.25
C LEU A 365 8.55 -19.52 26.37
N GLN A 366 7.43 -20.15 26.04
CA GLN A 366 6.41 -20.55 27.02
C GLN A 366 6.70 -21.93 27.63
N SER A 367 7.23 -22.86 26.82
CA SER A 367 7.59 -24.21 27.23
C SER A 367 8.57 -24.82 26.24
N MET A 368 9.52 -25.61 26.72
CA MET A 368 10.19 -26.61 25.91
C MET A 368 9.85 -28.00 26.47
N ASN A 369 9.69 -28.98 25.59
CA ASN A 369 9.58 -30.39 25.97
C ASN A 369 10.55 -31.18 25.12
N ILE A 370 11.44 -31.93 25.75
CA ILE A 370 12.42 -32.78 25.06
C ILE A 370 12.06 -34.24 25.29
N ASN A 371 11.91 -34.98 24.21
CA ASN A 371 11.72 -36.42 24.23
C ASN A 371 13.03 -37.10 23.81
N LEU A 372 13.80 -37.52 24.80
CA LEU A 372 15.08 -38.20 24.64
C LEU A 372 15.01 -39.59 25.30
N ASP A 373 15.24 -40.64 24.51
CA ASP A 373 15.34 -42.00 25.03
C ASP A 373 16.65 -42.65 24.55
N VAL A 374 17.66 -42.66 25.43
CA VAL A 374 18.95 -43.31 25.15
C VAL A 374 18.83 -44.82 25.34
N ASP A 375 19.12 -45.58 24.29
CA ASP A 375 19.27 -47.03 24.33
C ASP A 375 20.61 -47.39 25.00
N LEU A 376 20.48 -47.96 26.19
CA LEU A 376 21.58 -48.45 27.01
C LEU A 376 21.75 -49.98 26.95
N GLY A 377 21.10 -50.69 26.02
CA GLY A 377 21.18 -52.15 25.94
C GLY A 377 22.62 -52.69 25.78
N ALA A 378 23.50 -51.92 25.13
CA ALA A 378 24.93 -52.22 25.08
C ALA A 378 25.62 -52.09 26.46
N LEU A 379 25.24 -51.07 27.25
CA LEU A 379 25.75 -50.84 28.61
C LEU A 379 25.20 -51.88 29.59
N GLU A 380 23.93 -52.24 29.48
CA GLU A 380 23.32 -53.35 30.24
C GLU A 380 24.06 -54.65 29.98
N SER A 381 24.36 -54.96 28.71
CA SER A 381 25.15 -56.13 28.34
C SER A 381 26.56 -56.08 28.94
N ALA A 382 27.24 -54.93 28.93
CA ALA A 382 28.57 -54.78 29.51
C ALA A 382 28.55 -54.96 31.04
N LEU A 383 27.67 -54.24 31.74
CA LEU A 383 27.51 -54.29 33.20
C LEU A 383 27.05 -55.66 33.71
N SER A 384 26.28 -56.42 32.91
CA SER A 384 25.86 -57.80 33.25
C SER A 384 27.05 -58.73 33.58
N THR A 385 28.24 -58.42 33.08
CA THR A 385 29.48 -59.18 33.32
C THR A 385 30.02 -59.01 34.76
N ILE A 386 29.69 -57.90 35.43
CA ILE A 386 30.16 -57.55 36.80
C ILE A 386 28.99 -57.43 37.80
N ASP A 387 27.75 -57.55 37.32
CA ASP A 387 26.47 -57.53 38.05
C ASP A 387 26.51 -58.12 39.46
N THR A 388 26.99 -59.36 39.62
CA THR A 388 27.10 -60.04 40.93
C THR A 388 27.96 -59.33 41.98
N VAL A 389 28.86 -58.42 41.59
CA VAL A 389 29.62 -57.56 42.52
C VAL A 389 28.83 -56.29 42.83
N LEU A 390 28.26 -55.64 41.80
CA LEU A 390 27.52 -54.37 41.91
C LEU A 390 26.23 -54.50 42.72
N ASP A 391 25.48 -55.58 42.53
CA ASP A 391 24.25 -55.87 43.27
C ASP A 391 24.52 -56.16 44.76
N VAL A 392 25.56 -56.95 45.05
CA VAL A 392 25.93 -57.34 46.43
C VAL A 392 26.33 -56.15 47.29
N ILE A 393 26.96 -55.13 46.69
CA ILE A 393 27.31 -53.88 47.36
C ILE A 393 26.19 -52.84 47.31
N GLY A 394 25.10 -53.09 46.58
CA GLY A 394 23.94 -52.21 46.47
C GLY A 394 24.19 -50.96 45.62
N LEU A 395 24.79 -51.15 44.43
CA LEU A 395 24.83 -50.20 43.31
C LEU A 395 23.93 -50.67 42.13
N GLY A 396 23.03 -51.62 42.40
CA GLY A 396 22.03 -52.08 41.43
C GLY A 396 21.08 -50.94 41.02
N GLY A 397 20.90 -50.77 39.71
CA GLY A 397 20.17 -49.62 39.12
C GLY A 397 21.05 -48.61 38.39
N LEU A 398 22.38 -48.79 38.37
CA LEU A 398 23.33 -47.90 37.69
C LEU A 398 22.94 -47.53 36.26
N THR A 399 22.38 -48.44 35.46
CA THR A 399 21.88 -48.13 34.10
C THR A 399 20.86 -46.99 34.11
N ASN A 400 19.93 -46.96 35.07
CA ASN A 400 18.96 -45.88 35.20
C ASN A 400 19.60 -44.59 35.72
N THR A 401 20.63 -44.67 36.58
CA THR A 401 21.43 -43.49 36.97
C THR A 401 22.15 -42.89 35.76
N VAL A 402 22.83 -43.72 34.96
CA VAL A 402 23.54 -43.29 33.75
C VAL A 402 22.56 -42.72 32.72
N LYS A 403 21.40 -43.36 32.54
CA LYS A 403 20.33 -42.82 31.69
C LYS A 403 19.89 -41.44 32.16
N GLY A 404 19.55 -41.30 33.43
CA GLY A 404 19.12 -40.03 34.02
C GLY A 404 20.20 -38.93 33.97
N ALA A 405 21.48 -39.30 34.08
CA ALA A 405 22.59 -38.36 33.95
C ALA A 405 22.80 -37.89 32.50
N ILE A 406 22.80 -38.82 31.53
CA ILE A 406 22.92 -38.48 30.10
C ILE A 406 21.73 -37.64 29.66
N ASN A 407 20.51 -38.12 29.93
CA ASN A 407 19.28 -37.39 29.66
C ASN A 407 19.31 -36.00 30.30
N GLY A 408 19.60 -35.91 31.60
CA GLY A 408 19.60 -34.62 32.31
C GLY A 408 20.62 -33.61 31.78
N VAL A 409 21.80 -34.05 31.32
CA VAL A 409 22.78 -33.14 30.70
C VAL A 409 22.32 -32.71 29.30
N VAL A 410 21.90 -33.66 28.44
CA VAL A 410 21.49 -33.35 27.06
C VAL A 410 20.20 -32.53 27.03
N GLU A 411 19.21 -32.85 27.87
CA GLU A 411 17.97 -32.07 28.03
C GLU A 411 18.29 -30.66 28.54
N SER A 412 19.10 -30.51 29.58
CA SER A 412 19.47 -29.19 30.12
C SER A 412 20.26 -28.32 29.13
N GLU A 413 21.12 -28.93 28.30
CA GLU A 413 21.93 -28.19 27.33
C GLU A 413 21.09 -27.76 26.12
N LEU A 414 20.25 -28.66 25.59
CA LEU A 414 19.27 -28.31 24.55
C LEU A 414 18.28 -27.25 25.03
N GLU A 415 17.75 -27.34 26.25
CA GLU A 415 16.89 -26.31 26.84
C GLU A 415 17.61 -24.97 26.98
N SER A 416 18.89 -24.96 27.36
CA SER A 416 19.70 -23.74 27.48
C SER A 416 19.97 -23.08 26.13
N GLN A 417 20.51 -23.84 25.17
CA GLN A 417 20.92 -23.33 23.86
C GLN A 417 19.72 -22.96 22.99
N LEU A 418 18.79 -23.90 22.76
CA LEU A 418 17.60 -23.64 21.95
C LEU A 418 16.65 -22.66 22.65
N GLY A 419 16.57 -22.68 23.99
CA GLY A 419 15.72 -21.77 24.74
C GLY A 419 16.19 -20.33 24.72
N GLY A 420 17.50 -20.09 24.58
CA GLY A 420 18.07 -18.77 24.31
C GLY A 420 18.00 -18.36 22.84
N MET A 421 18.35 -19.26 21.92
CA MET A 421 18.46 -18.94 20.48
C MET A 421 17.10 -18.78 19.77
N LEU A 422 16.15 -19.68 20.02
CA LEU A 422 14.90 -19.72 19.24
C LEU A 422 14.00 -18.48 19.39
N PRO A 423 13.87 -17.83 20.56
CA PRO A 423 13.13 -16.58 20.68
C PRO A 423 13.74 -15.45 19.85
N ASP A 424 15.04 -15.19 20.00
CA ASP A 424 15.72 -14.11 19.26
C ASP A 424 15.64 -14.34 17.74
N LEU A 425 15.80 -15.59 17.31
CA LEU A 425 15.78 -15.96 15.91
C LEU A 425 14.37 -15.88 15.29
N LEU A 426 13.34 -16.29 16.02
CA LEU A 426 11.96 -16.12 15.57
C LEU A 426 11.57 -14.64 15.55
N ALA A 427 12.02 -13.84 16.51
CA ALA A 427 11.77 -12.39 16.52
C ALA A 427 12.40 -11.70 15.30
N GLN A 428 13.66 -12.00 14.97
CA GLN A 428 14.33 -11.54 13.75
C GLN A 428 13.54 -11.93 12.49
N TYR A 429 13.23 -13.23 12.33
CA TYR A 429 12.48 -13.72 11.18
C TYR A 429 10.97 -13.44 11.20
N THR A 430 10.48 -12.66 12.15
CA THR A 430 9.10 -12.14 12.15
C THR A 430 9.02 -10.63 12.31
N GLN A 431 10.15 -9.92 12.34
CA GLN A 431 10.17 -8.46 12.29
C GLN A 431 9.65 -8.02 10.92
N LEU A 432 8.51 -7.32 10.93
CA LEU A 432 7.72 -6.98 9.74
C LEU A 432 7.44 -5.48 9.58
N VAL A 433 7.95 -4.62 10.47
CA VAL A 433 7.41 -3.26 10.69
C VAL A 433 8.51 -2.20 10.76
N PRO A 434 8.37 -1.06 10.04
CA PRO A 434 9.20 0.12 10.28
C PRO A 434 8.77 0.78 11.60
N THR A 435 9.58 0.64 12.64
CA THR A 435 9.24 1.15 13.99
C THR A 435 9.41 2.66 14.14
N SER A 436 10.35 3.28 13.42
CA SER A 436 10.34 4.73 13.14
C SER A 436 11.34 5.04 12.02
N ALA A 437 10.82 5.25 10.81
CA ALA A 437 11.62 5.44 9.61
C ALA A 437 11.38 6.82 8.98
N ALA A 438 12.36 7.72 9.12
CA ALA A 438 12.39 8.95 8.35
C ALA A 438 12.72 8.64 6.87
N VAL A 439 11.81 8.98 5.97
CA VAL A 439 11.96 8.77 4.51
C VAL A 439 12.19 10.13 3.82
N PRO A 440 13.37 10.35 3.23
CA PRO A 440 13.66 11.59 2.51
C PRO A 440 13.03 11.55 1.11
N ILE A 441 12.20 12.54 0.81
CA ILE A 441 11.54 12.76 -0.47
C ILE A 441 11.75 14.22 -0.87
N LEU A 442 12.35 14.45 -2.05
CA LEU A 442 12.63 15.79 -2.60
C LEU A 442 13.34 16.78 -1.62
N GLY A 443 14.14 16.25 -0.69
CA GLY A 443 14.88 17.05 0.30
C GLY A 443 14.08 17.41 1.56
N LYS A 444 12.86 16.91 1.69
CA LYS A 444 12.02 16.96 2.91
C LYS A 444 11.85 15.54 3.45
N ASN A 445 11.38 15.40 4.69
CA ASN A 445 11.23 14.10 5.34
C ASN A 445 9.78 13.89 5.80
N ILE A 446 9.24 12.70 5.50
CA ILE A 446 8.10 12.13 6.22
C ILE A 446 8.61 11.06 7.17
N VAL A 447 7.93 10.87 8.29
CA VAL A 447 8.19 9.77 9.23
C VAL A 447 7.10 8.73 9.02
N VAL A 448 7.50 7.47 8.80
CA VAL A 448 6.60 6.32 8.69
C VAL A 448 6.83 5.42 9.90
N GLU A 449 5.76 5.12 10.60
CA GLU A 449 5.76 4.37 11.85
C GLU A 449 4.70 3.27 11.83
N GLY A 450 5.01 2.17 12.48
CA GLY A 450 4.07 1.08 12.66
C GLY A 450 4.30 0.28 13.93
N GLU A 451 3.23 -0.37 14.36
CA GLU A 451 3.15 -1.14 15.59
C GLU A 451 2.46 -2.47 15.32
N VAL A 452 3.01 -3.59 15.80
CA VAL A 452 2.27 -4.86 15.77
C VAL A 452 1.16 -4.85 16.81
N ASP A 453 -0.07 -5.04 16.33
CA ASP A 453 -1.29 -5.15 17.13
C ASP A 453 -1.47 -6.58 17.65
N SER A 454 -1.45 -7.55 16.73
CA SER A 454 -1.84 -8.93 17.04
C SER A 454 -1.23 -9.95 16.08
N PHE A 455 -1.11 -11.19 16.55
CA PHE A 455 -0.66 -12.36 15.81
C PHE A 455 -1.69 -13.49 15.86
N SER A 456 -1.80 -14.27 14.80
CA SER A 456 -2.59 -15.50 14.76
C SER A 456 -2.02 -16.53 13.80
N GLY A 457 -1.79 -17.76 14.27
CA GLY A 457 -1.56 -18.91 13.41
C GLY A 457 -2.88 -19.47 12.86
N ASN A 458 -2.93 -19.87 11.59
CA ASN A 458 -4.09 -20.57 11.02
C ASN A 458 -3.72 -21.40 9.78
N ASN A 459 -3.96 -22.71 9.84
CA ASN A 459 -3.66 -23.69 8.79
C ASN A 459 -2.19 -23.63 8.30
N GLY A 460 -1.23 -23.71 9.23
CA GLY A 460 0.20 -23.67 8.93
C GLY A 460 0.76 -22.28 8.56
N ALA A 461 -0.10 -21.27 8.42
CA ALA A 461 0.33 -19.90 8.15
C ALA A 461 0.35 -19.05 9.42
N LEU A 462 1.24 -18.06 9.45
CA LEU A 462 1.27 -17.00 10.46
C LEU A 462 0.68 -15.72 9.87
N THR A 463 -0.25 -15.08 10.58
CA THR A 463 -0.75 -13.75 10.24
C THR A 463 -0.44 -12.74 11.34
N ALA A 464 -0.17 -11.50 10.95
CA ALA A 464 0.03 -10.37 11.83
C ALA A 464 -0.89 -9.21 11.40
N VAL A 465 -1.35 -8.41 12.35
CA VAL A 465 -1.98 -7.12 12.08
C VAL A 465 -1.02 -6.03 12.58
N ILE A 466 -0.70 -5.10 11.69
CA ILE A 466 0.26 -4.03 11.90
C ILE A 466 -0.49 -2.73 11.74
N ASN A 467 -0.58 -1.93 12.79
CA ASN A 467 -1.11 -0.58 12.68
C ASN A 467 -0.02 0.30 12.10
N MET A 468 -0.32 1.07 11.05
CA MET A 468 0.63 1.98 10.41
C MET A 468 0.08 3.41 10.30
N GLY A 469 1.01 4.35 10.21
CA GLY A 469 0.74 5.76 10.01
C GLY A 469 1.97 6.49 9.48
N ALA A 470 1.75 7.74 9.09
CA ALA A 470 2.78 8.61 8.58
C ALA A 470 2.46 10.05 9.00
N HIS A 471 3.49 10.83 9.32
CA HIS A 471 3.39 12.26 9.64
C HIS A 471 4.59 13.02 9.04
N ALA A 472 4.48 14.35 8.89
CA ALA A 472 5.59 15.17 8.43
C ALA A 472 6.64 15.38 9.55
N GLU A 473 7.95 15.25 9.27
CA GLU A 473 8.97 15.61 10.28
C GLU A 473 8.97 17.14 10.54
N THR A 474 8.48 17.93 9.59
CA THR A 474 8.31 19.38 9.74
C THR A 474 7.10 19.84 8.94
N VAL A 475 6.10 20.36 9.67
CA VAL A 475 4.86 20.90 9.11
C VAL A 475 5.11 22.28 8.49
N THR A 476 4.82 22.40 7.20
CA THR A 476 4.81 23.66 6.42
C THR A 476 3.40 24.07 6.01
N HIS A 477 2.50 23.10 5.79
CA HIS A 477 1.08 23.30 5.51
C HIS A 477 0.24 22.55 6.54
N ALA A 478 -0.95 23.08 6.87
CA ALA A 478 -1.89 22.41 7.76
C ALA A 478 -3.00 21.77 6.95
N GLY A 479 -3.15 20.44 7.04
CA GLY A 479 -4.31 19.74 6.53
C GLY A 479 -5.48 19.78 7.53
N LEU A 480 -6.67 19.39 7.07
CA LEU A 480 -7.76 19.05 8.00
C LEU A 480 -7.55 17.65 8.58
N GLY A 481 -6.96 16.76 7.79
CA GLY A 481 -6.87 15.33 8.01
C GLY A 481 -6.81 14.59 6.68
N SER A 482 -6.68 13.27 6.73
CA SER A 482 -6.69 12.39 5.55
C SER A 482 -8.10 11.84 5.29
N LEU A 483 -8.49 11.63 4.02
CA LEU A 483 -9.75 10.95 3.73
C LEU A 483 -9.76 9.53 4.32
N TYR A 484 -10.85 9.18 5.02
CA TYR A 484 -10.97 7.94 5.79
C TYR A 484 -11.91 6.92 5.13
N ASP A 485 -11.47 5.67 5.07
CA ASP A 485 -12.18 4.41 4.76
C ASP A 485 -12.68 3.64 6.00
N ASP A 486 -13.99 3.41 6.20
CA ASP A 486 -14.50 2.53 7.27
C ASP A 486 -14.61 1.04 6.88
N SER A 487 -14.17 0.67 5.67
CA SER A 487 -14.14 -0.72 5.20
C SER A 487 -13.42 -1.62 6.21
N ALA A 488 -14.04 -2.77 6.53
CA ALA A 488 -13.38 -3.78 7.34
C ALA A 488 -12.20 -4.42 6.58
N MET A 489 -11.11 -4.70 7.30
CA MET A 489 -9.96 -5.42 6.74
C MET A 489 -10.38 -6.81 6.22
N PRO A 490 -10.01 -7.19 4.98
CA PRO A 490 -10.26 -8.53 4.45
C PRO A 490 -9.65 -9.63 5.33
N ALA A 491 -10.32 -10.78 5.39
CA ALA A 491 -9.81 -11.92 6.14
C ALA A 491 -8.52 -12.49 5.50
N LEU A 492 -7.45 -12.58 6.28
CA LEU A 492 -6.13 -13.11 5.88
C LEU A 492 -6.12 -14.65 5.78
N THR A 493 -7.10 -15.24 5.09
CA THR A 493 -7.29 -16.69 4.97
C THR A 493 -6.89 -17.26 3.60
N PHE A 494 -6.42 -16.44 2.68
CA PHE A 494 -6.06 -16.85 1.32
C PHE A 494 -4.67 -17.51 1.27
N SER A 495 -4.58 -18.71 0.68
CA SER A 495 -3.32 -19.46 0.47
C SER A 495 -2.79 -19.38 -0.96
N SER A 496 -3.57 -18.76 -1.86
CA SER A 496 -3.21 -18.45 -3.25
C SER A 496 -3.77 -17.07 -3.60
N THR A 497 -3.22 -16.45 -4.64
CA THR A 497 -3.75 -15.20 -5.20
C THR A 497 -5.14 -15.42 -5.84
N PRO A 498 -5.89 -14.36 -6.18
CA PRO A 498 -7.10 -14.47 -7.00
C PRO A 498 -6.88 -15.19 -8.35
N GLY A 499 -5.73 -14.94 -9.00
CA GLY A 499 -5.28 -15.67 -10.19
C GLY A 499 -4.92 -17.14 -9.96
N GLY A 500 -4.87 -17.61 -8.71
CA GLY A 500 -4.56 -19.00 -8.34
C GLY A 500 -3.07 -19.29 -8.14
N ASN A 501 -2.21 -18.26 -8.10
CA ASN A 501 -0.77 -18.40 -7.93
C ASN A 501 -0.42 -18.67 -6.45
N SER A 502 0.59 -19.51 -6.21
CA SER A 502 1.18 -19.71 -4.87
C SER A 502 2.12 -18.57 -4.50
N PHE A 503 2.17 -18.20 -3.23
CA PHE A 503 3.05 -17.14 -2.72
C PHE A 503 3.59 -17.45 -1.32
N HIS A 504 4.75 -16.92 -0.96
CA HIS A 504 5.34 -17.05 0.39
C HIS A 504 4.70 -16.06 1.38
N VAL A 505 4.59 -14.79 0.99
CA VAL A 505 4.10 -13.68 1.82
C VAL A 505 3.01 -12.91 1.08
N GLY A 506 1.94 -12.55 1.78
CA GLY A 506 0.88 -11.68 1.28
C GLY A 506 0.52 -10.61 2.30
N ALA A 507 0.05 -9.47 1.82
CA ALA A 507 -0.47 -8.40 2.67
C ALA A 507 -1.74 -7.78 2.09
N VAL A 508 -2.51 -7.12 2.96
CA VAL A 508 -3.59 -6.20 2.59
C VAL A 508 -3.30 -4.84 3.22
N VAL A 509 -3.13 -3.82 2.37
CA VAL A 509 -2.77 -2.46 2.77
C VAL A 509 -4.04 -1.61 2.73
N SER A 510 -4.44 -1.05 3.87
CA SER A 510 -5.55 -0.10 3.93
C SER A 510 -5.23 1.17 3.13
N LYS A 511 -6.18 1.68 2.34
CA LYS A 511 -6.03 2.98 1.66
C LYS A 511 -5.91 4.15 2.63
N ASN A 512 -6.29 3.99 3.90
CA ASN A 512 -6.09 5.00 4.92
C ASN A 512 -4.58 5.22 5.18
N VAL A 513 -3.76 4.17 5.12
CA VAL A 513 -2.27 4.30 5.19
C VAL A 513 -1.74 5.11 3.99
N LEU A 514 -2.30 4.88 2.80
CA LEU A 514 -1.95 5.62 1.58
C LEU A 514 -2.35 7.11 1.73
N ASN A 515 -3.59 7.40 2.15
CA ASN A 515 -4.10 8.75 2.36
C ASN A 515 -3.34 9.52 3.47
N ARG A 516 -2.94 8.85 4.56
CA ARG A 516 -2.07 9.47 5.59
C ARG A 516 -0.67 9.77 5.07
N SER A 517 -0.12 8.92 4.22
CA SER A 517 1.21 9.17 3.62
C SER A 517 1.17 10.35 2.64
N LEU A 518 0.05 10.55 1.96
CA LEU A 518 -0.21 11.75 1.15
C LEU A 518 -0.47 13.00 2.02
N LEU A 519 -1.17 12.87 3.15
CA LEU A 519 -1.30 13.96 4.13
C LEU A 519 0.07 14.38 4.67
N ALA A 520 0.89 13.44 5.13
CA ALA A 520 2.25 13.70 5.60
C ALA A 520 3.11 14.38 4.53
N ALA A 521 2.96 13.99 3.26
CA ALA A 521 3.64 14.64 2.14
C ALA A 521 3.12 16.06 1.88
N PHE A 522 1.81 16.28 1.96
CA PHE A 522 1.18 17.60 1.85
C PHE A 522 1.61 18.54 2.99
N GLU A 523 1.60 18.07 4.23
CA GLU A 523 1.97 18.86 5.40
C GLU A 523 3.46 19.20 5.41
N ALA A 524 4.32 18.27 4.98
CA ALA A 524 5.72 18.56 4.69
C ALA A 524 5.89 19.55 3.51
N GLY A 525 4.86 19.74 2.68
CA GLY A 525 4.89 20.58 1.47
C GLY A 525 5.69 19.95 0.33
N ILE A 526 5.74 18.63 0.27
CA ILE A 526 6.35 17.86 -0.83
C ILE A 526 5.49 18.00 -2.10
N THR A 527 4.19 18.25 -1.91
CA THR A 527 3.20 18.48 -2.98
C THR A 527 3.28 19.88 -3.60
N ASP A 528 4.09 20.78 -3.06
CA ASP A 528 4.25 22.14 -3.59
C ASP A 528 5.33 22.21 -4.66
N ILE A 529 4.96 22.71 -5.83
CA ILE A 529 5.89 22.91 -6.95
C ILE A 529 6.08 24.42 -7.11
N GLU A 530 7.15 24.96 -6.51
CA GLU A 530 7.34 26.42 -6.43
C GLU A 530 7.58 27.10 -7.80
N ALA A 531 8.32 26.45 -8.71
CA ALA A 531 8.51 26.91 -10.09
C ALA A 531 9.13 25.83 -11.01
N LEU A 532 8.33 25.27 -11.93
CA LEU A 532 8.85 24.66 -13.17
C LEU A 532 9.08 25.76 -14.20
N VAL A 533 10.25 25.79 -14.85
CA VAL A 533 10.60 26.83 -15.82
C VAL A 533 10.80 26.22 -17.20
N TYR A 534 10.01 26.71 -18.16
CA TYR A 534 10.06 26.32 -19.57
C TYR A 534 10.38 27.53 -20.45
N SER A 535 10.95 27.31 -21.61
CA SER A 535 11.07 28.32 -22.67
C SER A 535 9.77 28.45 -23.47
N GLY A 536 9.53 29.64 -24.03
CA GLY A 536 8.44 29.84 -24.99
C GLY A 536 8.62 29.06 -26.30
N THR A 537 9.79 28.48 -26.55
CA THR A 537 10.02 27.53 -27.66
C THR A 537 9.41 26.15 -27.34
N GLU A 538 9.61 25.63 -26.13
CA GLU A 538 9.04 24.34 -25.70
C GLU A 538 7.52 24.37 -25.61
N LEU A 539 6.94 25.51 -25.19
CA LEU A 539 5.49 25.70 -25.07
C LEU A 539 4.85 26.35 -26.31
N GLY A 540 5.61 26.58 -27.38
CA GLY A 540 5.13 27.24 -28.60
C GLY A 540 4.06 26.44 -29.36
N GLU A 541 4.08 25.11 -29.27
CA GLU A 541 3.05 24.25 -29.89
C GLU A 541 1.71 24.30 -29.13
N VAL A 542 1.76 24.51 -27.81
CA VAL A 542 0.59 24.55 -26.91
C VAL A 542 -0.01 25.95 -26.83
N LEU A 543 0.84 26.98 -26.76
CA LEU A 543 0.44 28.37 -26.53
C LEU A 543 0.44 29.22 -27.81
N GLY A 544 1.10 28.79 -28.89
CA GLY A 544 1.14 29.52 -30.16
C GLY A 544 1.68 30.95 -30.02
N ASP A 545 1.08 31.88 -30.76
CA ASP A 545 1.47 33.31 -30.80
C ASP A 545 1.30 34.05 -29.44
N ALA A 546 0.81 33.39 -28.38
CA ALA A 546 0.72 33.99 -27.05
C ALA A 546 2.10 34.20 -26.39
N VAL A 547 3.13 33.49 -26.85
CA VAL A 547 4.49 33.49 -26.25
C VAL A 547 5.56 33.56 -27.34
N ALA A 548 6.67 34.26 -27.08
CA ALA A 548 7.82 34.30 -27.99
C ALA A 548 8.87 33.24 -27.60
N GLY A 549 9.60 32.72 -28.58
CA GLY A 549 10.54 31.59 -28.36
C GLY A 549 11.63 31.81 -27.31
N ASP A 550 12.03 33.07 -27.07
CA ASP A 550 13.03 33.48 -26.06
C ASP A 550 12.41 33.87 -24.70
N ASP A 551 11.08 33.82 -24.55
CA ASP A 551 10.41 34.09 -23.27
C ASP A 551 10.59 32.91 -22.29
N GLN A 552 10.47 33.19 -20.98
CA GLN A 552 10.46 32.17 -19.94
C GLN A 552 9.07 32.07 -19.30
N ILE A 553 8.58 30.85 -19.10
CA ILE A 553 7.30 30.57 -18.45
C ILE A 553 7.60 29.81 -17.17
N SER A 554 7.25 30.41 -16.03
CA SER A 554 7.43 29.80 -14.70
C SER A 554 6.09 29.43 -14.09
N ILE A 555 5.95 28.18 -13.69
CA ILE A 555 4.69 27.52 -13.36
C ILE A 555 4.76 27.03 -11.92
N ALA A 556 3.86 27.53 -11.09
CA ALA A 556 3.73 27.13 -9.69
C ALA A 556 2.44 26.32 -9.49
N VAL A 557 2.52 25.27 -8.66
CA VAL A 557 1.40 24.40 -8.31
C VAL A 557 1.32 24.25 -6.80
N THR A 558 0.13 24.46 -6.25
CA THR A 558 -0.17 24.31 -4.82
C THR A 558 -1.56 23.68 -4.67
N PRO A 559 -1.69 22.45 -4.15
CA PRO A 559 -3.00 21.90 -3.80
C PRO A 559 -3.57 22.61 -2.57
N ALA A 560 -4.89 22.80 -2.49
CA ALA A 560 -5.52 23.40 -1.30
C ALA A 560 -5.73 22.38 -0.15
N SER A 561 -5.69 21.08 -0.46
CA SER A 561 -5.83 19.98 0.50
C SER A 561 -4.91 18.81 0.14
N ALA A 562 -4.77 17.84 1.03
CA ALA A 562 -3.95 16.65 0.77
C ALA A 562 -4.53 15.82 -0.38
N PRO A 563 -3.70 15.36 -1.34
CA PRO A 563 -4.11 14.35 -2.31
C PRO A 563 -4.66 13.09 -1.64
N SER A 564 -5.49 12.34 -2.36
CA SER A 564 -6.12 11.12 -1.85
C SER A 564 -6.12 10.00 -2.89
N VAL A 565 -6.33 8.76 -2.45
CA VAL A 565 -6.46 7.61 -3.34
C VAL A 565 -7.83 6.95 -3.29
N ALA A 566 -8.32 6.61 -4.49
CA ALA A 566 -9.40 5.66 -4.69
C ALA A 566 -8.84 4.30 -5.13
N LEU A 567 -9.51 3.21 -4.76
CA LEU A 567 -9.20 1.86 -5.24
C LEU A 567 -10.26 1.41 -6.26
N THR A 568 -9.81 0.79 -7.36
CA THR A 568 -10.67 0.34 -8.45
C THR A 568 -10.65 -1.19 -8.58
N ASP A 569 -11.69 -1.78 -9.18
CA ASP A 569 -11.76 -3.22 -9.49
C ASP A 569 -11.27 -3.54 -10.92
N SER A 570 -10.95 -2.52 -11.71
CA SER A 570 -10.71 -2.62 -13.15
C SER A 570 -9.78 -1.51 -13.65
N GLY A 571 -8.84 -1.88 -14.53
CA GLY A 571 -7.76 -0.97 -14.98
C GLY A 571 -6.56 -0.97 -14.03
N GLU A 572 -5.97 0.20 -13.78
CA GLU A 572 -4.99 0.39 -12.72
C GLU A 572 -5.70 0.46 -11.36
N LEU A 573 -5.20 -0.30 -10.38
CA LEU A 573 -5.87 -0.59 -9.10
C LEU A 573 -6.04 0.62 -8.17
N VAL A 574 -5.34 1.71 -8.45
CA VAL A 574 -5.32 2.94 -7.66
C VAL A 574 -5.54 4.13 -8.59
N SER A 575 -6.37 5.09 -8.17
CA SER A 575 -6.41 6.44 -8.73
C SER A 575 -5.86 7.41 -7.69
N LEU A 576 -5.10 8.42 -8.13
CA LEU A 576 -4.72 9.57 -7.31
C LEU A 576 -5.62 10.75 -7.68
N ASP A 577 -6.37 11.22 -6.69
CA ASP A 577 -7.35 12.29 -6.82
C ASP A 577 -6.87 13.52 -6.04
N VAL A 578 -6.84 14.67 -6.72
CA VAL A 578 -6.36 15.96 -6.19
C VAL A 578 -7.45 17.00 -6.43
N GLN A 579 -8.00 17.54 -5.35
CA GLN A 579 -9.01 18.59 -5.41
C GLN A 579 -8.39 19.97 -5.21
N ASP A 580 -9.00 21.00 -5.79
CA ASP A 580 -8.58 22.39 -5.62
C ASP A 580 -7.08 22.64 -5.91
N LEU A 581 -6.56 22.00 -6.96
CA LEU A 581 -5.19 22.18 -7.40
C LEU A 581 -5.03 23.57 -8.02
N LYS A 582 -4.39 24.49 -7.30
CA LYS A 582 -4.12 25.83 -7.80
C LYS A 582 -2.89 25.83 -8.69
N LEU A 583 -3.07 26.24 -9.95
CA LEU A 583 -2.03 26.46 -10.94
C LEU A 583 -1.86 27.97 -11.18
N VAL A 584 -0.62 28.46 -11.10
CA VAL A 584 -0.26 29.86 -11.41
C VAL A 584 0.83 29.87 -12.49
N VAL A 585 0.50 30.42 -13.66
CA VAL A 585 1.42 30.50 -14.80
C VAL A 585 1.89 31.94 -14.97
N ASN A 586 3.20 32.17 -14.89
CA ASN A 586 3.81 33.48 -15.09
C ASN A 586 4.68 33.49 -16.35
N LEU A 587 4.65 34.60 -17.09
CA LEU A 587 5.55 34.90 -18.20
C LEU A 587 6.60 35.91 -17.76
N THR A 588 7.86 35.64 -18.05
CA THR A 588 8.97 36.60 -18.00
C THR A 588 9.45 36.84 -19.44
N PRO A 589 9.15 38.00 -20.05
CA PRO A 589 9.50 38.26 -21.44
C PRO A 589 11.02 38.25 -21.69
N ALA A 590 11.42 37.89 -22.91
CA ALA A 590 12.82 37.79 -23.34
C ALA A 590 13.65 39.04 -22.97
N GLY A 591 14.64 38.86 -22.09
CA GLY A 591 15.52 39.93 -21.62
C GLY A 591 14.89 40.94 -20.65
N GLY A 592 13.71 40.64 -20.11
CA GLY A 592 13.09 41.36 -19.00
C GLY A 592 13.41 40.73 -17.64
N ASP A 593 13.46 41.56 -16.59
CA ASP A 593 13.71 41.14 -15.20
C ASP A 593 12.40 40.96 -14.39
N THR A 594 11.23 41.01 -15.04
CA THR A 594 9.91 41.07 -14.38
C THR A 594 8.94 40.04 -14.95
N SER A 595 8.47 39.15 -14.09
CA SER A 595 7.41 38.19 -14.40
C SER A 595 6.03 38.82 -14.26
N SER A 596 5.07 38.39 -15.08
CA SER A 596 3.65 38.74 -15.00
C SER A 596 2.79 37.48 -15.11
N VAL A 597 1.77 37.35 -14.27
CA VAL A 597 0.80 36.26 -14.34
C VAL A 597 0.09 36.27 -15.69
N LEU A 598 0.15 35.16 -16.43
CA LEU A 598 -0.64 34.93 -17.64
C LEU A 598 -2.05 34.50 -17.28
N PHE A 599 -2.17 33.48 -16.42
CA PHE A 599 -3.43 33.04 -15.85
C PHE A 599 -3.22 32.32 -14.52
N GLU A 600 -4.29 32.30 -13.73
CA GLU A 600 -4.44 31.41 -12.57
C GLU A 600 -5.66 30.52 -12.81
N THR A 601 -5.60 29.27 -12.37
CA THR A 601 -6.75 28.35 -12.44
C THR A 601 -6.75 27.40 -11.25
N ASN A 602 -7.95 27.02 -10.80
CA ASN A 602 -8.15 25.93 -9.86
C ASN A 602 -8.78 24.76 -10.61
N ILE A 603 -8.23 23.56 -10.43
CA ILE A 603 -8.67 22.36 -11.13
C ILE A 603 -8.83 21.20 -10.15
N ASN A 604 -9.80 20.33 -10.40
CA ASN A 604 -9.83 18.99 -9.83
C ASN A 604 -9.16 18.05 -10.84
N ALA A 605 -8.23 17.20 -10.40
CA ALA A 605 -7.49 16.27 -11.25
C ALA A 605 -7.54 14.85 -10.69
N SER A 606 -7.64 13.86 -11.57
CA SER A 606 -7.67 12.43 -11.24
C SER A 606 -6.77 11.67 -12.21
N VAL A 607 -5.98 10.71 -11.72
CA VAL A 607 -5.10 9.92 -12.59
C VAL A 607 -4.95 8.47 -12.11
N PRO A 608 -5.13 7.47 -13.00
CA PRO A 608 -4.81 6.09 -12.68
C PRO A 608 -3.30 5.91 -12.42
N VAL A 609 -2.97 5.41 -11.24
CA VAL A 609 -1.60 5.19 -10.76
C VAL A 609 -1.25 3.70 -10.85
N SER A 610 -0.17 3.42 -11.57
CA SER A 610 0.47 2.13 -11.56
C SER A 610 1.15 1.88 -10.22
N VAL A 611 0.79 0.79 -9.55
CA VAL A 611 1.46 0.32 -8.32
C VAL A 611 2.29 -0.93 -8.62
N GLY A 612 3.48 -1.01 -8.04
CA GLY A 612 4.38 -2.15 -8.04
C GLY A 612 5.13 -2.27 -6.71
N VAL A 613 6.24 -3.02 -6.71
CA VAL A 613 7.14 -3.13 -5.55
C VAL A 613 8.59 -2.93 -5.97
N SER A 614 9.25 -2.00 -5.27
CA SER A 614 10.66 -1.63 -5.45
C SER A 614 11.60 -2.76 -5.02
N GLY A 615 12.89 -2.63 -5.36
CA GLY A 615 13.91 -3.61 -4.96
C GLY A 615 14.18 -3.69 -3.45
N ASP A 616 13.75 -2.67 -2.70
CA ASP A 616 13.93 -2.51 -1.25
C ASP A 616 12.60 -2.74 -0.48
N SER A 617 11.67 -3.50 -1.08
CA SER A 617 10.39 -3.90 -0.46
C SER A 617 9.44 -2.75 -0.07
N LYS A 618 9.53 -1.59 -0.73
CA LYS A 618 8.54 -0.51 -0.62
C LYS A 618 7.55 -0.57 -1.78
N LEU A 619 6.32 -0.08 -1.58
CA LEU A 619 5.42 0.24 -2.69
C LEU A 619 6.14 1.16 -3.68
N ASP A 620 5.96 0.90 -4.96
CA ASP A 620 6.54 1.66 -6.07
C ASP A 620 5.37 2.22 -6.87
N VAL A 621 5.37 3.51 -7.21
CA VAL A 621 4.27 4.15 -7.94
C VAL A 621 4.74 4.93 -9.15
N ALA A 622 3.98 4.85 -10.24
CA ALA A 622 4.21 5.62 -11.44
C ALA A 622 2.88 5.98 -12.10
N ILE A 623 2.88 7.04 -12.90
CA ILE A 623 1.75 7.42 -13.72
C ILE A 623 2.06 6.99 -15.16
N GLU A 624 1.26 6.03 -15.64
CA GLU A 624 1.40 5.42 -16.96
C GLU A 624 0.15 5.67 -17.83
N SER A 625 -0.74 6.54 -17.35
CA SER A 625 -2.00 6.96 -18.00
C SER A 625 -2.10 8.48 -18.03
N LEU A 626 -2.90 9.01 -18.95
CA LEU A 626 -3.21 10.44 -18.95
C LEU A 626 -4.17 10.79 -17.79
N PRO A 627 -3.96 11.92 -17.09
CA PRO A 627 -4.88 12.43 -16.09
C PRO A 627 -6.16 12.97 -16.75
N SER A 628 -7.29 12.84 -16.07
CA SER A 628 -8.48 13.64 -16.32
C SER A 628 -8.49 14.86 -15.40
N PHE A 629 -9.15 15.94 -15.82
CA PHE A 629 -9.33 17.13 -14.98
C PHE A 629 -10.63 17.87 -15.30
N ASN A 630 -11.10 18.62 -14.31
CA ASN A 630 -12.18 19.60 -14.45
C ASN A 630 -11.66 20.99 -14.04
N VAL A 631 -12.00 22.02 -14.80
CA VAL A 631 -11.61 23.41 -14.50
C VAL A 631 -12.71 24.08 -13.68
N LEU A 632 -12.44 24.31 -12.41
CA LEU A 632 -13.39 24.94 -11.48
C LEU A 632 -13.48 26.45 -11.68
N SER A 633 -12.31 27.08 -11.91
CA SER A 633 -12.24 28.51 -12.22
C SER A 633 -10.96 28.82 -12.98
N MET A 634 -11.03 29.80 -13.88
CA MET A 634 -9.89 30.28 -14.65
C MET A 634 -9.95 31.80 -14.78
N ASN A 635 -8.83 32.45 -14.45
CA ASN A 635 -8.66 33.89 -14.53
C ASN A 635 -7.48 34.23 -15.45
N VAL A 636 -7.78 34.52 -16.72
CA VAL A 636 -6.77 34.94 -17.70
C VAL A 636 -6.47 36.42 -17.55
N LEU A 637 -5.24 36.74 -17.15
CA LEU A 637 -4.75 38.08 -16.88
C LEU A 637 -3.86 38.63 -18.02
N GLY A 638 -3.33 37.76 -18.87
CA GLY A 638 -2.57 38.11 -20.08
C GLY A 638 -3.45 38.38 -21.30
N LEU A 639 -3.25 39.52 -21.97
CA LEU A 639 -4.11 40.02 -23.07
C LEU A 639 -4.16 39.16 -24.37
N ASN A 640 -3.33 38.12 -24.49
CA ASN A 640 -3.17 37.33 -25.73
C ASN A 640 -3.49 35.83 -25.59
N LEU A 641 -3.97 35.38 -24.42
CA LEU A 641 -4.25 33.97 -24.14
C LEU A 641 -5.76 33.71 -24.18
N THR A 642 -6.20 32.60 -24.78
CA THR A 642 -7.60 32.13 -24.74
C THR A 642 -7.78 31.02 -23.70
N SER A 643 -9.01 30.81 -23.21
CA SER A 643 -9.31 29.69 -22.28
C SER A 643 -8.92 28.33 -22.86
N ALA A 644 -9.16 28.10 -24.15
CA ALA A 644 -8.77 26.86 -24.83
C ALA A 644 -7.23 26.64 -24.84
N GLN A 645 -6.43 27.71 -24.96
CA GLN A 645 -4.96 27.60 -24.84
C GLN A 645 -4.51 27.37 -23.39
N ALA A 646 -5.21 27.95 -22.41
CA ALA A 646 -4.94 27.70 -21.00
C ALA A 646 -5.30 26.26 -20.60
N GLU A 647 -6.45 25.75 -21.03
CA GLU A 647 -6.87 24.34 -20.89
C GLU A 647 -5.87 23.40 -21.57
N SER A 648 -5.43 23.71 -22.79
CA SER A 648 -4.39 22.93 -23.49
C SER A 648 -3.05 22.91 -22.72
N LEU A 649 -2.71 24.00 -22.01
CA LEU A 649 -1.53 24.02 -21.15
C LEU A 649 -1.73 23.19 -19.87
N VAL A 650 -2.90 23.26 -19.23
CA VAL A 650 -3.23 22.38 -18.09
C VAL A 650 -3.12 20.91 -18.48
N ASP A 651 -3.71 20.55 -19.62
CA ASP A 651 -3.72 19.21 -20.20
C ASP A 651 -2.29 18.68 -20.53
N TRP A 652 -1.39 19.57 -20.94
CA TRP A 652 0.03 19.27 -21.14
C TRP A 652 0.85 19.18 -19.84
N LEU A 653 0.52 19.99 -18.84
CA LEU A 653 1.26 20.06 -17.56
C LEU A 653 0.94 18.91 -16.61
N LEU A 654 -0.33 18.51 -16.51
CA LEU A 654 -0.78 17.54 -15.52
C LEU A 654 0.04 16.23 -15.51
N PRO A 655 0.35 15.58 -16.66
CA PRO A 655 1.22 14.40 -16.69
C PRO A 655 2.60 14.58 -16.04
N ASN A 656 3.15 15.80 -16.05
CA ASN A 656 4.47 16.11 -15.52
C ASN A 656 4.47 16.44 -14.01
N ILE A 657 3.35 16.96 -13.48
CA ILE A 657 3.24 17.38 -12.07
C ILE A 657 2.66 16.29 -11.17
N MET A 658 1.72 15.49 -11.67
CA MET A 658 1.06 14.44 -10.88
C MET A 658 2.03 13.38 -10.31
N PRO A 659 3.16 13.00 -10.98
CA PRO A 659 4.14 12.09 -10.38
C PRO A 659 4.74 12.62 -9.07
N THR A 660 4.99 13.93 -8.98
CA THR A 660 5.49 14.58 -7.75
C THR A 660 4.47 14.47 -6.60
N LEU A 661 3.17 14.55 -6.92
CA LEU A 661 2.09 14.39 -5.93
C LEU A 661 1.93 12.92 -5.46
N ALA A 662 2.40 11.94 -6.25
CA ALA A 662 2.34 10.52 -5.91
C ALA A 662 3.51 10.03 -5.02
N GLU A 663 4.62 10.77 -4.93
CA GLU A 663 5.86 10.36 -4.22
C GLU A 663 5.65 9.94 -2.75
N GLY A 664 4.65 10.50 -2.07
CA GLY A 664 4.28 10.09 -0.70
C GLY A 664 3.91 8.61 -0.59
N ILE A 665 3.34 8.01 -1.64
CA ILE A 665 2.95 6.60 -1.67
C ILE A 665 4.16 5.68 -1.85
N ALA A 666 5.17 6.10 -2.65
CA ALA A 666 6.39 5.32 -2.95
C ALA A 666 7.26 5.02 -1.71
N SER A 667 6.96 5.68 -0.59
CA SER A 667 7.73 5.60 0.65
C SER A 667 7.25 4.53 1.63
N ILE A 668 6.08 3.93 1.38
CA ILE A 668 5.44 2.97 2.28
C ILE A 668 6.14 1.61 2.17
N ALA A 669 6.76 1.18 3.27
CA ALA A 669 7.34 -0.16 3.38
C ALA A 669 6.26 -1.23 3.42
N ILE A 670 6.44 -2.31 2.65
CA ILE A 670 5.59 -3.50 2.73
C ILE A 670 6.12 -4.38 3.87
N PRO A 671 5.25 -5.02 4.66
CA PRO A 671 5.66 -5.99 5.66
C PRO A 671 6.56 -7.07 5.09
N THR A 672 7.83 -7.05 5.50
CA THR A 672 8.89 -7.94 5.02
C THR A 672 9.78 -8.38 6.15
N ILE A 673 10.28 -9.60 6.03
CA ILE A 673 11.10 -10.26 7.05
C ILE A 673 12.56 -9.82 6.91
N GLU A 674 13.23 -9.57 8.03
CA GLU A 674 14.65 -9.19 8.02
C GLU A 674 15.50 -10.22 7.24
N GLY A 675 16.37 -9.74 6.36
CA GLY A 675 17.21 -10.57 5.47
C GLY A 675 16.59 -10.94 4.11
N TYR A 676 15.28 -10.70 3.92
CA TYR A 676 14.57 -11.02 2.67
C TYR A 676 13.99 -9.78 1.97
N THR A 677 14.00 -9.83 0.64
CA THR A 677 13.29 -8.87 -0.23
C THR A 677 12.00 -9.48 -0.79
N PHE A 678 10.96 -8.66 -0.97
CA PHE A 678 9.66 -9.10 -1.51
C PHE A 678 9.63 -9.02 -3.04
N ALA A 679 9.49 -10.17 -3.70
CA ALA A 679 9.25 -10.26 -5.13
C ALA A 679 7.74 -10.37 -5.41
N PRO A 680 7.08 -9.34 -5.99
CA PRO A 680 5.65 -9.35 -6.23
C PRO A 680 5.26 -10.38 -7.30
N VAL A 681 4.22 -11.16 -7.00
CA VAL A 681 3.57 -12.12 -7.91
C VAL A 681 2.27 -11.54 -8.45
N GLU A 682 1.42 -10.97 -7.60
CA GLU A 682 0.11 -10.42 -7.98
C GLU A 682 -0.31 -9.29 -7.04
N LEU A 683 -0.92 -8.25 -7.59
CA LEU A 683 -1.61 -7.18 -6.86
C LEU A 683 -3.07 -7.17 -7.31
N TRP A 684 -4.01 -6.89 -6.41
CA TRP A 684 -5.44 -6.84 -6.70
C TRP A 684 -6.18 -5.93 -5.70
N GLN A 685 -7.39 -5.49 -6.04
CA GLN A 685 -8.27 -4.86 -5.04
C GLN A 685 -8.87 -5.94 -4.14
N ALA A 686 -8.52 -5.95 -2.85
CA ALA A 686 -9.05 -6.94 -1.90
C ALA A 686 -10.47 -6.57 -1.44
N ASN A 687 -10.76 -5.27 -1.30
CA ASN A 687 -12.09 -4.65 -1.29
C ASN A 687 -11.95 -3.13 -1.56
N SER A 688 -13.04 -2.37 -1.46
CA SER A 688 -13.08 -0.90 -1.64
C SER A 688 -12.04 -0.11 -0.83
N GLY A 689 -11.63 -0.62 0.35
CA GLY A 689 -10.69 0.04 1.25
C GLY A 689 -9.29 -0.57 1.33
N TYR A 690 -9.03 -1.72 0.69
CA TYR A 690 -7.76 -2.45 0.85
C TYR A 690 -7.17 -2.94 -0.48
N LEU A 691 -5.91 -2.59 -0.72
CA LEU A 691 -5.07 -3.15 -1.78
C LEU A 691 -4.47 -4.47 -1.30
N GLY A 692 -4.73 -5.57 -2.02
CA GLY A 692 -4.10 -6.86 -1.80
C GLY A 692 -2.81 -7.00 -2.61
N LEU A 693 -1.78 -7.57 -2.00
CA LEU A 693 -0.51 -7.87 -2.65
C LEU A 693 0.03 -9.22 -2.16
N ALA A 694 0.63 -9.99 -3.06
CA ALA A 694 1.19 -11.31 -2.78
C ALA A 694 2.51 -11.50 -3.54
N GLY A 695 3.45 -12.19 -2.91
CA GLY A 695 4.81 -12.30 -3.41
C GLY A 695 5.63 -13.41 -2.76
N ASN A 696 6.82 -13.62 -3.31
CA ASN A 696 7.79 -14.58 -2.80
C ASN A 696 8.93 -13.84 -2.10
N MET A 697 9.47 -14.47 -1.06
CA MET A 697 10.69 -13.99 -0.41
C MET A 697 11.91 -14.39 -1.24
N VAL A 698 12.85 -13.47 -1.39
CA VAL A 698 14.15 -13.68 -2.01
C VAL A 698 15.22 -13.32 -0.99
N SER A 699 16.12 -14.25 -0.66
CA SER A 699 17.19 -14.01 0.33
C SER A 699 18.41 -13.33 -0.29
N GLY A 700 19.15 -12.58 0.52
CA GLY A 700 20.38 -11.90 0.07
C GLY A 700 21.42 -12.86 -0.52
N ALA A 701 21.45 -14.11 -0.04
CA ALA A 701 22.30 -15.18 -0.58
C ALA A 701 21.87 -15.60 -1.99
N GLN A 702 20.58 -15.80 -2.23
CA GLN A 702 20.04 -16.13 -3.57
C GLN A 702 20.34 -15.02 -4.58
N LYS A 703 20.07 -13.76 -4.22
CA LYS A 703 20.34 -12.58 -5.06
C LYS A 703 21.83 -12.52 -5.43
N SER A 704 22.72 -12.76 -4.46
CA SER A 704 24.17 -12.79 -4.68
C SER A 704 24.64 -13.96 -5.55
N ALA A 705 24.03 -15.14 -5.38
CA ALA A 705 24.36 -16.34 -6.16
C ALA A 705 23.97 -16.17 -7.65
N MET A 706 22.78 -15.62 -7.92
CA MET A 706 22.34 -15.36 -9.30
C MET A 706 23.19 -14.30 -10.01
N VAL A 707 23.54 -13.20 -9.33
CA VAL A 707 24.50 -12.21 -9.87
C VAL A 707 25.84 -12.86 -10.20
N SER A 708 26.33 -13.77 -9.34
CA SER A 708 27.59 -14.49 -9.58
C SER A 708 27.50 -15.42 -10.79
N ALA A 709 26.41 -16.17 -10.93
CA ALA A 709 26.16 -17.04 -12.08
C ALA A 709 26.09 -16.24 -13.40
N SER A 710 25.38 -15.10 -13.41
CA SER A 710 25.33 -14.21 -14.58
C SER A 710 26.71 -13.66 -14.97
N ALA A 711 27.56 -13.33 -13.98
CA ALA A 711 28.94 -12.88 -14.23
C ALA A 711 29.84 -14.01 -14.79
N GLU A 712 29.70 -15.24 -14.32
CA GLU A 712 30.42 -16.39 -14.89
C GLU A 712 29.99 -16.68 -16.34
N LEU A 713 28.68 -16.68 -16.64
CA LEU A 713 28.18 -16.84 -18.01
C LEU A 713 28.69 -15.72 -18.94
N ALA A 714 28.68 -14.46 -18.50
CA ALA A 714 29.20 -13.33 -19.28
C ALA A 714 30.71 -13.43 -19.57
N SER A 715 31.47 -14.20 -18.77
CA SER A 715 32.90 -14.44 -18.97
C SER A 715 33.22 -15.58 -19.95
N GLY A 716 32.25 -16.48 -20.20
CA GLY A 716 32.32 -17.54 -21.20
C GLY A 716 31.92 -17.01 -22.57
N GLY A 717 32.85 -16.98 -23.52
CA GLY A 717 32.69 -16.28 -24.82
C GLY A 717 31.72 -16.88 -25.86
N ASP A 718 30.65 -17.57 -25.44
CA ASP A 718 29.52 -17.95 -26.31
C ASP A 718 28.34 -17.01 -26.07
N VAL A 719 27.71 -16.52 -27.14
CA VAL A 719 26.73 -15.42 -27.09
C VAL A 719 25.31 -15.95 -26.81
N VAL A 720 25.14 -16.61 -25.66
CA VAL A 720 23.87 -16.87 -24.92
C VAL A 720 24.22 -17.41 -23.52
N THR A 721 23.62 -16.98 -22.40
CA THR A 721 22.53 -15.99 -22.22
C THR A 721 22.90 -14.98 -21.12
N ALA A 722 22.54 -13.72 -21.32
CA ALA A 722 22.33 -12.72 -20.28
C ALA A 722 20.94 -12.13 -20.54
N MET A 723 20.13 -11.92 -19.50
CA MET A 723 18.73 -11.48 -19.64
C MET A 723 18.67 -10.15 -20.40
N ARG A 724 18.21 -10.18 -21.66
CA ARG A 724 18.10 -8.99 -22.51
C ARG A 724 16.65 -8.60 -22.69
N VAL A 725 16.39 -7.30 -22.65
CA VAL A 725 15.15 -6.73 -23.19
C VAL A 725 15.34 -6.48 -24.68
N ALA A 726 14.37 -6.86 -25.50
CA ALA A 726 14.25 -6.44 -26.88
C ALA A 726 13.05 -5.50 -27.05
N LEU A 727 13.26 -4.41 -27.80
CA LEU A 727 12.22 -3.43 -28.15
C LEU A 727 11.84 -3.56 -29.62
N GLY A 728 10.58 -3.91 -29.88
CA GLY A 728 10.00 -3.93 -31.21
C GLY A 728 9.90 -2.54 -31.83
N ASP A 729 9.53 -2.47 -33.11
CA ASP A 729 9.36 -1.19 -33.80
C ASP A 729 8.11 -0.46 -33.32
N GLY A 730 8.26 0.85 -33.10
CA GLY A 730 7.21 1.70 -32.54
C GLY A 730 6.11 1.95 -33.56
N SER A 731 4.85 1.84 -33.13
CA SER A 731 3.69 2.26 -33.91
C SER A 731 3.09 3.54 -33.33
N VAL A 732 2.87 4.54 -34.19
CA VAL A 732 2.15 5.78 -33.84
C VAL A 732 0.69 5.63 -34.24
N SER A 733 -0.22 5.73 -33.26
CA SER A 733 -1.67 5.81 -33.47
C SER A 733 -2.15 7.27 -33.51
N SER A 734 -3.38 7.50 -33.95
CA SER A 734 -3.98 8.85 -33.99
C SER A 734 -4.12 9.44 -32.58
N GLY A 735 -3.64 10.67 -32.37
CA GLY A 735 -3.74 11.36 -31.07
C GLY A 735 -2.51 11.23 -30.17
N GLU A 736 -1.32 11.12 -30.74
CA GLU A 736 -0.02 11.16 -30.01
C GLU A 736 0.18 10.04 -28.97
N GLN A 737 -0.19 8.82 -29.36
CA GLN A 737 0.19 7.60 -28.66
C GLN A 737 1.31 6.89 -29.43
N VAL A 738 2.40 6.54 -28.74
CA VAL A 738 3.52 5.75 -29.28
C VAL A 738 3.68 4.48 -28.47
N SER A 739 3.46 3.32 -29.11
CA SER A 739 3.60 2.02 -28.45
C SER A 739 4.76 1.20 -29.00
N PHE A 740 5.49 0.53 -28.12
CA PHE A 740 6.61 -0.38 -28.40
C PHE A 740 6.33 -1.74 -27.78
N SER A 741 6.47 -2.83 -28.54
CA SER A 741 6.45 -4.16 -27.92
C SER A 741 7.74 -4.42 -27.14
N VAL A 742 7.61 -5.08 -26.01
CA VAL A 742 8.71 -5.45 -25.11
C VAL A 742 8.76 -6.97 -25.04
N ALA A 743 9.96 -7.53 -25.18
CA ALA A 743 10.19 -8.96 -24.95
C ALA A 743 11.39 -9.14 -24.01
N GLY A 744 11.16 -9.77 -22.86
CA GLY A 744 12.23 -10.30 -22.01
C GLY A 744 12.78 -11.59 -22.60
N SER A 745 14.09 -11.80 -22.48
CA SER A 745 14.75 -13.09 -22.79
C SER A 745 15.32 -13.70 -21.52
N GLY A 746 14.43 -14.26 -20.70
CA GLY A 746 14.77 -15.27 -19.70
C GLY A 746 14.80 -16.67 -20.31
N ASP A 747 15.07 -17.69 -19.49
CA ASP A 747 14.79 -19.08 -19.87
C ASP A 747 13.27 -19.28 -20.04
N GLU A 748 12.83 -20.30 -20.80
CA GLU A 748 11.45 -20.44 -21.33
C GLU A 748 10.30 -20.54 -20.27
N ASN A 749 10.58 -20.36 -18.97
CA ASN A 749 9.59 -20.38 -17.88
C ASN A 749 9.74 -19.25 -16.84
N GLU A 750 10.68 -18.30 -16.97
CA GLU A 750 10.87 -17.21 -15.99
C GLU A 750 10.11 -15.94 -16.38
N ALA A 751 9.29 -15.41 -15.46
CA ALA A 751 8.44 -14.25 -15.72
C ALA A 751 9.22 -12.94 -15.57
N THR A 752 9.70 -12.39 -16.69
CA THR A 752 10.55 -11.18 -16.68
C THR A 752 9.74 -9.91 -16.41
N GLN A 753 9.99 -9.24 -15.28
CA GLN A 753 9.43 -7.90 -15.01
C GLN A 753 10.27 -6.84 -15.74
N THR A 754 9.62 -5.79 -16.23
CA THR A 754 10.29 -4.66 -16.88
C THR A 754 9.88 -3.32 -16.27
N ARG A 755 10.71 -2.30 -16.49
CA ARG A 755 10.41 -0.88 -16.25
C ARG A 755 10.97 -0.04 -17.39
N TYR A 756 10.42 1.14 -17.61
CA TYR A 756 10.85 2.04 -18.68
C TYR A 756 10.93 3.50 -18.21
N ARG A 757 11.72 4.32 -18.90
CA ARG A 757 11.69 5.78 -18.79
C ARG A 757 11.93 6.43 -20.16
N LEU A 758 11.44 7.66 -20.29
CA LEU A 758 11.62 8.49 -21.48
C LEU A 758 12.54 9.66 -21.14
N ASP A 759 13.54 9.93 -21.99
CA ASP A 759 14.42 11.13 -21.92
C ASP A 759 15.02 11.40 -20.53
N ASP A 760 15.59 10.35 -19.92
CA ASP A 760 16.16 10.37 -18.56
C ASP A 760 15.16 10.70 -17.41
N GLY A 761 13.86 10.79 -17.70
CA GLY A 761 12.78 11.03 -16.73
C GLY A 761 12.54 9.91 -15.70
N VAL A 762 11.43 10.01 -14.98
CA VAL A 762 11.06 9.07 -13.91
C VAL A 762 10.85 7.66 -14.48
N TRP A 763 11.28 6.65 -13.73
CA TRP A 763 11.04 5.25 -14.07
C TRP A 763 9.59 4.86 -13.82
N SER A 764 9.00 4.09 -14.74
CA SER A 764 7.76 3.38 -14.47
C SER A 764 7.95 2.23 -13.49
N THR A 765 6.85 1.77 -12.90
CA THR A 765 6.88 0.68 -11.91
C THR A 765 7.40 -0.63 -12.50
N TRP A 766 7.99 -1.49 -11.68
CA TRP A 766 8.28 -2.86 -12.09
C TRP A 766 7.01 -3.70 -12.24
N LYS A 767 6.67 -4.11 -13.47
CA LYS A 767 5.54 -4.99 -13.79
C LYS A 767 5.90 -5.97 -14.92
N LEU A 768 5.13 -7.06 -15.04
CA LEU A 768 5.12 -7.87 -16.26
C LEU A 768 4.46 -7.04 -17.38
N ARG A 769 5.17 -6.77 -18.48
CA ARG A 769 4.65 -5.99 -19.63
C ARG A 769 5.18 -6.56 -20.95
N ASP A 770 4.25 -6.77 -21.89
CA ASP A 770 4.55 -7.11 -23.29
C ASP A 770 4.59 -5.86 -24.21
N THR A 771 4.20 -4.69 -23.69
CA THR A 771 4.12 -3.43 -24.43
C THR A 771 4.34 -2.25 -23.50
N VAL A 772 5.06 -1.24 -23.98
CA VAL A 772 5.17 0.10 -23.39
C VAL A 772 4.38 1.06 -24.27
N THR A 773 3.58 1.93 -23.64
CA THR A 773 2.81 2.97 -24.32
C THR A 773 3.19 4.32 -23.72
N LEU A 774 3.54 5.26 -24.59
CA LEU A 774 3.82 6.65 -24.25
C LEU A 774 2.69 7.52 -24.82
N TYR A 775 2.32 8.56 -24.08
CA TYR A 775 1.24 9.49 -24.42
C TYR A 775 1.79 10.92 -24.50
N ARG A 776 1.33 11.72 -25.46
CA ARG A 776 1.68 13.15 -25.64
C ARG A 776 3.19 13.42 -25.65
N VAL A 777 3.92 12.55 -26.35
CA VAL A 777 5.36 12.75 -26.60
C VAL A 777 5.50 13.92 -27.58
N THR A 778 6.15 14.99 -27.13
CA THR A 778 6.36 16.24 -27.90
C THR A 778 7.00 16.00 -29.27
N ALA A 779 6.85 16.93 -30.21
CA ALA A 779 7.61 16.86 -31.46
C ALA A 779 9.12 16.95 -31.20
N GLY A 780 9.90 16.02 -31.76
CA GLY A 780 11.34 15.97 -31.47
C GLY A 780 11.97 14.60 -31.58
N GLY A 781 13.20 14.49 -31.05
CA GLY A 781 13.95 13.25 -30.94
C GLY A 781 14.01 12.79 -29.49
N HIS A 782 13.63 11.53 -29.26
CA HIS A 782 13.39 10.97 -27.94
C HIS A 782 14.19 9.68 -27.74
N GLN A 783 14.49 9.36 -26.49
CA GLN A 783 15.19 8.16 -26.06
C GLN A 783 14.36 7.38 -25.03
N LEU A 784 13.79 6.25 -25.45
CA LEU A 784 13.17 5.28 -24.56
C LEU A 784 14.26 4.34 -24.02
N GLU A 785 14.30 4.16 -22.70
CA GLU A 785 15.13 3.16 -22.03
C GLU A 785 14.25 2.16 -21.27
N VAL A 786 14.54 0.85 -21.40
CA VAL A 786 13.77 -0.23 -20.77
C VAL A 786 14.70 -1.26 -20.12
N CYS A 787 14.53 -1.46 -18.81
CA CYS A 787 15.28 -2.46 -18.03
C CYS A 787 14.41 -3.69 -17.75
N ALA A 788 15.06 -4.84 -17.52
CA ALA A 788 14.42 -6.06 -17.00
C ALA A 788 14.99 -6.46 -15.64
N ARG A 789 14.18 -7.17 -14.83
CA ARG A 789 14.63 -7.94 -13.67
C ARG A 789 13.99 -9.34 -13.68
N THR A 790 14.71 -10.30 -13.12
CA THR A 790 14.16 -11.63 -12.84
C THR A 790 13.15 -11.56 -11.68
N ASP A 791 12.39 -12.64 -11.52
CA ASP A 791 11.59 -12.94 -10.33
C ASP A 791 12.44 -13.05 -9.03
N ALA A 792 13.75 -13.30 -9.14
CA ALA A 792 14.71 -13.16 -8.04
C ALA A 792 15.25 -11.72 -7.83
N LEU A 793 14.61 -10.71 -8.43
CA LEU A 793 14.95 -9.28 -8.30
C LEU A 793 16.39 -8.93 -8.72
N VAL A 794 16.98 -9.72 -9.63
CA VAL A 794 18.27 -9.40 -10.25
C VAL A 794 18.00 -8.60 -11.51
N GLU A 795 18.39 -7.33 -11.53
CA GLU A 795 18.30 -6.48 -12.72
C GLU A 795 19.30 -6.93 -13.81
N SER A 796 18.95 -6.72 -15.08
CA SER A 796 19.86 -6.92 -16.20
C SER A 796 21.08 -5.98 -16.10
N SER A 797 22.24 -6.44 -16.57
CA SER A 797 23.46 -5.63 -16.61
C SER A 797 23.38 -4.44 -17.57
N ASP A 798 22.51 -4.52 -18.58
CA ASP A 798 22.34 -3.48 -19.62
C ASP A 798 20.84 -3.27 -19.91
N CYS A 799 20.36 -2.04 -19.85
CA CYS A 799 19.01 -1.69 -20.27
C CYS A 799 18.94 -1.44 -21.78
N ALA A 800 17.80 -1.77 -22.39
CA ALA A 800 17.58 -1.59 -23.82
C ALA A 800 17.22 -0.13 -24.13
N VAL A 801 18.04 0.55 -24.94
CA VAL A 801 17.83 1.93 -25.36
C VAL A 801 17.36 1.98 -26.81
N LYS A 802 16.26 2.69 -27.08
CA LYS A 802 15.74 2.93 -28.43
C LYS A 802 15.45 4.42 -28.64
N ALA A 803 16.21 5.03 -29.54
CA ALA A 803 15.93 6.37 -30.03
C ALA A 803 14.79 6.35 -31.06
N PHE A 804 13.89 7.32 -31.00
CA PHE A 804 12.81 7.52 -31.96
C PHE A 804 12.57 9.03 -32.18
N SER A 805 11.63 9.38 -33.06
CA SER A 805 11.25 10.78 -33.26
C SER A 805 9.76 10.89 -33.57
N VAL A 806 9.12 11.90 -33.00
CA VAL A 806 7.73 12.29 -33.29
C VAL A 806 7.78 13.49 -34.24
N GLY A 807 6.98 13.45 -35.29
CA GLY A 807 6.86 14.55 -36.26
C GLY A 807 5.66 15.42 -35.94
N GLY A 808 5.88 16.74 -35.88
CA GLY A 808 4.82 17.76 -35.92
C GLY A 808 4.34 18.11 -37.33
#